data_AF-A0A1R3RZU7-F1
#
_entry.id   AF-A0A1R3RZU7-F1
#
_cell.length_a   1.000
_cell.length_b   1.000
_cell.length_c   1.000
_cell.angle_alpha   90.00
_cell.angle_beta   90.00
_cell.angle_gamma   90.00
#
_symmetry.space_group_name_H-M   'P 1'
#
loop_
_entity.id
_entity.type
_entity.pdbx_description
1 polymer ?
#
loop_
_entity_poly.entity_id
_entity_poly.type
_entity_poly.pdbx_seq_one_letter_code
_entity_poly.pdbx_strand_id
1 'polypeptide(L)'
;MGLLALGTALDWPEAKKRADQVRKWGIEQLLANWHRAKGKERNALLWGDEVEYLVVAVDDETKKARLSLAQAEILKSLAKDEALWKEGNSSHSQNEEHEGEEPPHFHPEFGRFMLEATPGKPWGIDFKDLLKVESNMKWRREVAKAHMAPNESPITLTTFPRLGTKDDYIQPYYPPSGPALRSQFVPDEIANPHIRFPTLAANIRSRRGRKIELNVPIYKDTNTPEPFKDPTVDYDLHNWPEDDDVRNGAAKDGHVYMDAMAFGMGSCCLQITFQAKNMTEGRKLYDQLSPLGPILLALTAATPIYKGFLVDTDVRWNQISGAVDDRTREELGELPLKNDRWRIPKSRYASNSTYISQDPRLRKEYLDPDLIVDEDIKKRLLDDGMDDLLATHFAHLFIRDPLVIFSEDLEELDLNKADHFENLQSTNWQHMRFKPPPPDKDDIGWRVEFRSMEIQMTDFENAAFSIFIVLVTRAILSFDLNFYIPIQRTTENMETAHARDAVLEQKFYFRKDPFARRRQNQQSSSSSNVSSNTSSAHNTPPPSPPLNPVESEYDLMTISDIINGSADGTFPGLIPLVESYLNSVNVDVETRCSLASYLDLIRKRANGTLWTGAKWIREFVASHPGYKHDSVVSEEICYDLVKAVDEMTVKEGKYGTVGWELLRGKKN
;
A
#
# COMPACT_ATOMS: atom_id res chain seq x y z
N MET A 1 -3.96 11.42 6.67
CA MET A 1 -3.34 10.77 7.85
C MET A 1 -4.12 11.00 9.14
N GLY A 2 -4.10 10.02 10.06
CA GLY A 2 -4.67 10.14 11.40
C GLY A 2 -3.79 11.00 12.34
N LEU A 3 -4.45 11.65 13.31
CA LEU A 3 -3.93 12.60 14.31
C LEU A 3 -2.40 12.70 14.42
N LEU A 4 -1.87 13.85 13.97
CA LEU A 4 -0.61 14.46 14.41
C LEU A 4 -0.90 15.50 15.49
N ALA A 5 -1.81 15.17 16.41
CA ALA A 5 -2.06 16.02 17.55
C ALA A 5 -0.83 15.98 18.46
N LEU A 6 -0.45 17.16 18.97
CA LEU A 6 0.54 17.27 20.02
C LEU A 6 -0.07 16.76 21.33
N GLY A 7 0.66 15.92 22.05
CA GLY A 7 0.23 15.36 23.33
C GLY A 7 1.33 14.54 23.99
N THR A 8 1.07 14.06 25.19
CA THR A 8 2.01 13.25 25.99
C THR A 8 1.79 11.78 25.67
N ALA A 9 2.65 11.24 24.80
CA ALA A 9 2.57 9.85 24.38
C ALA A 9 3.05 8.89 25.49
N LEU A 10 2.27 7.85 25.77
CA LEU A 10 2.58 6.84 26.78
C LEU A 10 3.62 5.85 26.25
N ASP A 11 4.60 5.51 27.10
CA ASP A 11 5.48 4.37 26.87
C ASP A 11 4.71 3.04 27.01
N TRP A 12 5.30 1.95 26.53
CA TRP A 12 4.60 0.67 26.47
C TRP A 12 4.09 0.15 27.83
N PRO A 13 4.85 0.19 28.95
CA PRO A 13 4.34 -0.23 30.25
C PRO A 13 3.07 0.49 30.69
N GLU A 14 2.96 1.81 30.47
CA GLU A 14 1.75 2.57 30.80
C GLU A 14 0.66 2.39 29.74
N ALA A 15 1.02 2.37 28.45
CA ALA A 15 0.09 2.13 27.35
C ALA A 15 -0.63 0.77 27.49
N LYS A 16 0.11 -0.29 27.86
CA LYS A 16 -0.44 -1.63 28.09
C LYS A 16 -1.51 -1.65 29.18
N LYS A 17 -1.35 -0.88 30.26
CA LYS A 17 -2.37 -0.77 31.33
C LYS A 17 -3.66 -0.09 30.85
N ARG A 18 -3.58 0.73 29.81
CA ARG A 18 -4.70 1.51 29.24
C ARG A 18 -5.27 0.88 27.97
N ALA A 19 -4.66 -0.18 27.45
CA ALA A 19 -5.05 -0.81 26.18
C ALA A 19 -6.53 -1.21 26.13
N ASP A 20 -7.07 -1.79 27.20
CA ASP A 20 -8.48 -2.20 27.26
C ASP A 20 -9.45 -1.02 27.34
N GLN A 21 -9.04 0.09 28.00
CA GLN A 21 -9.80 1.34 28.01
C GLN A 21 -9.93 1.88 26.59
N VAL A 22 -8.81 1.97 25.86
CA VAL A 22 -8.80 2.44 24.45
C VAL A 22 -9.59 1.52 23.54
N ARG A 23 -9.47 0.19 23.67
CA ARG A 23 -10.30 -0.77 22.91
C ARG A 23 -11.79 -0.53 23.14
N LYS A 24 -12.22 -0.47 24.40
CA LYS A 24 -13.62 -0.26 24.76
C LYS A 24 -14.14 1.08 24.22
N TRP A 25 -13.39 2.15 24.42
CA TRP A 25 -13.75 3.49 23.96
C TRP A 25 -13.76 3.60 22.43
N GLY A 26 -12.81 2.95 21.75
CA GLY A 26 -12.77 2.88 20.30
C GLY A 26 -13.97 2.15 19.70
N ILE A 27 -14.51 1.12 20.36
CA ILE A 27 -15.75 0.46 19.92
C ILE A 27 -16.96 1.39 20.06
N GLU A 28 -17.07 2.14 21.16
CA GLU A 28 -18.17 3.09 21.32
C GLU A 28 -18.08 4.25 20.32
N GLN A 29 -16.88 4.76 20.01
CA GLN A 29 -16.67 5.74 18.94
C GLN A 29 -17.02 5.18 17.55
N LEU A 30 -16.61 3.94 17.26
CA LEU A 30 -16.96 3.27 16.01
C LEU A 30 -18.48 3.14 15.85
N LEU A 31 -19.19 2.71 16.89
CA LEU A 31 -20.64 2.57 16.88
C LEU A 31 -21.34 3.92 16.72
N ALA A 32 -20.92 4.93 17.48
CA ALA A 32 -21.46 6.29 17.35
C ALA A 32 -21.28 6.82 15.92
N ASN A 33 -20.09 6.64 15.35
CA ASN A 33 -19.81 7.02 13.97
C ASN A 33 -20.63 6.22 12.95
N TRP A 34 -20.70 4.90 13.12
CA TRP A 34 -21.49 4.02 12.25
C TRP A 34 -22.98 4.39 12.27
N HIS A 35 -23.58 4.71 13.42
CA HIS A 35 -24.97 5.16 13.48
C HIS A 35 -25.21 6.47 12.72
N ARG A 36 -24.29 7.43 12.83
CA ARG A 36 -24.35 8.68 12.06
C ARG A 36 -24.20 8.44 10.55
N ALA A 37 -23.34 7.51 10.16
CA ALA A 37 -22.87 7.35 8.78
C ALA A 37 -23.48 6.20 7.98
N LYS A 38 -24.13 5.20 8.60
CA LYS A 38 -24.56 3.97 7.91
C LYS A 38 -25.57 4.20 6.78
N GLY A 39 -26.40 5.23 6.90
CA GLY A 39 -27.37 5.65 5.87
C GLY A 39 -26.84 6.72 4.91
N LYS A 40 -25.55 7.06 4.98
CA LYS A 40 -24.95 8.14 4.20
C LYS A 40 -24.80 7.73 2.73
N GLU A 41 -25.40 8.53 1.86
CA GLU A 41 -25.33 8.39 0.41
C GLU A 41 -24.60 9.59 -0.21
N ARG A 42 -23.81 9.31 -1.24
CA ARG A 42 -23.10 10.28 -2.06
C ARG A 42 -23.57 10.20 -3.50
N ASN A 43 -23.32 11.27 -4.23
CA ASN A 43 -23.76 11.37 -5.61
C ASN A 43 -22.72 10.86 -6.61
N ALA A 44 -21.46 10.70 -6.18
CA ALA A 44 -20.34 10.41 -7.06
C ALA A 44 -19.26 9.57 -6.36
N LEU A 45 -18.60 8.71 -7.14
CA LEU A 45 -17.37 8.01 -6.78
C LEU A 45 -16.19 8.97 -6.95
N LEU A 46 -15.93 9.80 -5.93
CA LEU A 46 -14.72 10.62 -5.88
C LEU A 46 -13.52 9.75 -5.57
N TRP A 47 -12.31 10.20 -5.91
CA TRP A 47 -11.10 9.46 -5.58
C TRP A 47 -9.89 10.38 -5.47
N GLY A 48 -8.78 9.89 -4.92
CA GLY A 48 -7.54 10.65 -4.79
C GLY A 48 -6.34 9.72 -4.71
N ASP A 49 -5.22 10.19 -5.22
CA ASP A 49 -3.92 9.54 -5.11
C ASP A 49 -3.08 10.17 -3.98
N GLU A 50 -2.25 9.36 -3.35
CA GLU A 50 -1.23 9.75 -2.38
C GLU A 50 0.12 9.26 -2.91
N VAL A 51 1.05 10.20 -3.10
CA VAL A 51 2.41 9.94 -3.61
C VAL A 51 3.42 10.26 -2.53
N GLU A 52 4.32 9.32 -2.26
CA GLU A 52 5.41 9.49 -1.30
C GLU A 52 6.75 9.71 -2.02
N TYR A 53 7.54 10.66 -1.53
CA TYR A 53 8.84 11.07 -2.05
C TYR A 53 9.94 10.82 -1.02
N LEU A 54 11.13 10.49 -1.49
CA LEU A 54 12.37 10.64 -0.73
C LEU A 54 13.00 12.00 -1.07
N VAL A 55 13.39 12.76 -0.05
CA VAL A 55 14.19 13.97 -0.20
C VAL A 55 15.66 13.58 -0.15
N VAL A 56 16.35 13.73 -1.28
CA VAL A 56 17.77 13.37 -1.40
C VAL A 56 18.64 14.61 -1.57
N ALA A 57 19.72 14.71 -0.81
CA ALA A 57 20.79 15.68 -0.99
C ALA A 57 21.89 15.06 -1.86
N VAL A 58 22.19 15.71 -2.99
CA VAL A 58 23.18 15.27 -3.96
C VAL A 58 24.39 16.19 -3.88
N ASP A 59 25.57 15.61 -3.75
CA ASP A 59 26.86 16.29 -3.73
C ASP A 59 27.66 15.83 -4.94
N ASP A 60 27.65 16.64 -6.00
CA ASP A 60 28.33 16.34 -7.26
C ASP A 60 29.87 16.41 -7.14
N GLU A 61 30.41 17.14 -6.15
CA GLU A 61 31.86 17.26 -5.93
C GLU A 61 32.43 15.96 -5.37
N THR A 62 31.74 15.38 -4.37
CA THR A 62 32.16 14.10 -3.76
C THR A 62 31.48 12.88 -4.35
N LYS A 63 30.57 13.06 -5.32
CA LYS A 63 29.72 12.02 -5.92
C LYS A 63 28.94 11.22 -4.88
N LYS A 64 28.22 11.92 -4.01
CA LYS A 64 27.42 11.32 -2.94
C LYS A 64 25.95 11.68 -3.06
N ALA A 65 25.09 10.70 -2.82
CA ALA A 65 23.67 10.94 -2.58
C ALA A 65 23.35 10.53 -1.14
N ARG A 66 22.63 11.38 -0.42
CA ARG A 66 22.24 11.19 0.97
C ARG A 66 20.75 11.46 1.13
N LEU A 67 20.12 10.88 2.14
CA LEU A 67 18.79 11.29 2.57
C LEU A 67 18.87 12.61 3.33
N SER A 68 18.12 13.64 2.90
CA SER A 68 18.03 14.90 3.64
C SER A 68 17.02 14.77 4.77
N LEU A 69 17.43 15.11 5.99
CA LEU A 69 16.57 15.11 7.18
C LEU A 69 15.84 16.46 7.39
N ALA A 70 15.67 17.25 6.33
CA ALA A 70 15.07 18.59 6.33
C ALA A 70 13.54 18.61 6.17
N GLN A 71 12.85 17.48 6.26
CA GLN A 71 11.40 17.38 6.05
C GLN A 71 10.60 18.40 6.88
N ALA A 72 10.93 18.56 8.18
CA ALA A 72 10.16 19.43 9.06
C ALA A 72 10.26 20.90 8.63
N GLU A 73 11.44 21.33 8.20
CA GLU A 73 11.73 22.65 7.67
C GLU A 73 11.00 22.88 6.33
N ILE A 74 11.03 21.89 5.44
CA ILE A 74 10.35 21.92 4.14
C ILE A 74 8.83 22.01 4.34
N LEU A 75 8.24 21.15 5.16
CA LEU A 75 6.80 21.16 5.45
C LEU A 75 6.35 22.47 6.12
N LYS A 76 7.17 23.03 7.02
CA LYS A 76 6.89 24.33 7.62
C LYS A 76 6.91 25.45 6.58
N SER A 77 7.76 25.35 5.55
CA SER A 77 7.77 26.31 4.45
C SER A 77 6.52 26.15 3.56
N LEU A 78 6.21 24.92 3.15
CA LEU A 78 5.03 24.59 2.35
C LEU A 78 3.72 25.05 3.01
N ALA A 79 3.59 24.87 4.33
CA ALA A 79 2.40 25.29 5.07
C ALA A 79 2.17 26.82 5.04
N LYS A 80 3.24 27.63 4.87
CA LYS A 80 3.10 29.08 4.70
C LYS A 80 2.51 29.41 3.33
N ASP A 81 2.98 28.75 2.29
CA ASP A 81 2.47 28.93 0.93
C ASP A 81 1.01 28.48 0.85
N GLU A 82 0.66 27.36 1.50
CA GLU A 82 -0.72 26.90 1.61
C GLU A 82 -1.64 27.92 2.30
N ALA A 83 -1.16 28.57 3.38
CA ALA A 83 -1.90 29.64 4.04
C ALA A 83 -2.08 30.86 3.12
N LEU A 84 -1.03 31.26 2.40
CA LEU A 84 -1.08 32.38 1.45
C LEU A 84 -2.02 32.10 0.27
N TRP A 85 -2.05 30.87 -0.23
CA TRP A 85 -2.99 30.44 -1.27
C TRP A 85 -4.44 30.53 -0.80
N LYS A 86 -4.73 30.08 0.44
CA LYS A 86 -6.08 30.16 1.03
C LYS A 86 -6.56 31.60 1.23
N GLU A 87 -5.66 32.53 1.47
CA GLU A 87 -5.97 33.95 1.63
C GLU A 87 -6.12 34.70 0.29
N GLY A 88 -5.88 34.05 -0.85
CA GLY A 88 -5.91 34.71 -2.17
C GLY A 88 -4.76 35.71 -2.37
N ASN A 89 -3.75 35.69 -1.51
CA ASN A 89 -2.65 36.65 -1.45
C ASN A 89 -1.36 36.13 -2.11
N SER A 90 -1.38 34.94 -2.72
CA SER A 90 -0.17 34.36 -3.31
C SER A 90 0.21 35.03 -4.63
N SER A 91 1.43 35.53 -4.74
CA SER A 91 2.07 35.95 -5.99
C SER A 91 2.61 34.77 -6.83
N HIS A 92 2.33 33.52 -6.43
CA HIS A 92 2.86 32.29 -7.05
C HIS A 92 1.83 31.45 -7.80
N SER A 93 0.63 31.97 -8.06
CA SER A 93 -0.29 31.43 -9.08
C SER A 93 0.19 31.73 -10.51
N GLN A 94 1.49 31.59 -10.78
CA GLN A 94 2.08 31.85 -12.11
C GLN A 94 2.18 30.60 -12.99
N ASN A 95 1.63 29.45 -12.56
CA ASN A 95 1.47 28.32 -13.46
C ASN A 95 0.09 28.40 -14.12
N GLU A 96 0.02 29.04 -15.30
CA GLU A 96 -1.22 29.17 -16.09
C GLU A 96 -1.89 27.81 -16.34
N GLU A 97 -1.12 26.71 -16.33
CA GLU A 97 -1.62 25.35 -16.52
C GLU A 97 -2.56 24.87 -15.40
N HIS A 98 -2.41 25.40 -14.18
CA HIS A 98 -3.20 25.00 -13.00
C HIS A 98 -4.14 26.11 -12.51
N GLU A 99 -4.50 27.06 -13.38
CA GLU A 99 -5.44 28.12 -13.04
C GLU A 99 -6.81 27.54 -12.61
N GLY A 100 -7.24 27.88 -11.40
CA GLY A 100 -8.51 27.39 -10.82
C GLY A 100 -8.45 26.02 -10.17
N GLU A 101 -7.28 25.36 -10.13
CA GLU A 101 -7.06 24.17 -9.29
C GLU A 101 -6.77 24.55 -7.83
N GLU A 102 -7.16 23.68 -6.90
CA GLU A 102 -6.81 23.84 -5.49
C GLU A 102 -5.35 23.39 -5.26
N PRO A 103 -4.55 24.15 -4.50
CA PRO A 103 -3.16 23.80 -4.25
C PRO A 103 -3.01 22.43 -3.60
N PRO A 104 -1.94 21.68 -3.92
CA PRO A 104 -1.70 20.38 -3.34
C PRO A 104 -1.47 20.44 -1.84
N HIS A 105 -1.77 19.34 -1.16
CA HIS A 105 -1.46 19.16 0.26
C HIS A 105 -0.19 18.34 0.42
N PHE A 106 0.59 18.68 1.45
CA PHE A 106 1.79 17.95 1.83
C PHE A 106 1.70 17.50 3.28
N HIS A 107 2.19 16.29 3.54
CA HIS A 107 2.05 15.63 4.83
C HIS A 107 3.38 14.99 5.26
N PRO A 108 3.64 14.89 6.58
CA PRO A 108 4.81 14.19 7.07
C PRO A 108 4.59 12.68 7.06
N GLU A 109 5.61 11.94 6.64
CA GLU A 109 5.66 10.48 6.77
C GLU A 109 6.65 10.04 7.86
N PHE A 110 6.73 8.73 8.15
CA PHE A 110 7.61 8.19 9.20
C PHE A 110 9.06 8.68 9.06
N GLY A 111 9.64 8.62 7.86
CA GLY A 111 11.01 9.06 7.63
C GLY A 111 11.12 10.58 7.68
N ARG A 112 12.11 11.12 8.40
CA ARG A 112 12.44 12.56 8.40
C ARG A 112 12.99 13.07 7.06
N PHE A 113 13.12 12.18 6.10
CA PHE A 113 13.52 12.41 4.72
C PHE A 113 12.40 12.15 3.73
N MET A 114 11.17 11.88 4.19
CA MET A 114 10.04 11.58 3.31
C MET A 114 9.14 12.80 3.15
N LEU A 115 8.37 12.86 2.07
CA LEU A 115 7.20 13.73 1.96
C LEU A 115 6.06 12.91 1.37
N GLU A 116 4.84 13.08 1.86
CA GLU A 116 3.64 12.62 1.15
C GLU A 116 2.95 13.84 0.53
N ALA A 117 2.43 13.69 -0.69
CA ALA A 117 1.63 14.73 -1.33
C ALA A 117 0.36 14.17 -1.98
N THR A 118 -0.72 14.94 -1.86
CA THR A 118 -2.06 14.62 -2.39
C THR A 118 -2.57 15.78 -3.24
N PRO A 119 -3.58 15.58 -4.13
CA PRO A 119 -4.21 16.72 -4.79
C PRO A 119 -4.90 17.61 -3.75
N GLY A 120 -5.10 18.90 -4.07
CA GLY A 120 -5.79 19.84 -3.18
C GLY A 120 -7.25 19.48 -2.91
N LYS A 121 -7.88 18.78 -3.86
CA LYS A 121 -9.22 18.21 -3.71
C LYS A 121 -9.29 16.84 -4.38
N PRO A 122 -10.23 15.96 -3.96
CA PRO A 122 -10.42 14.69 -4.63
C PRO A 122 -10.85 14.89 -6.08
N TRP A 123 -10.39 13.99 -6.95
CA TRP A 123 -10.74 13.90 -8.35
C TRP A 123 -12.22 13.56 -8.56
N GLY A 124 -12.80 14.14 -9.61
CA GLY A 124 -14.17 13.91 -10.02
C GLY A 124 -14.39 12.62 -10.82
N ILE A 125 -15.61 12.48 -11.32
CA ILE A 125 -16.05 11.33 -12.13
C ILE A 125 -15.77 11.51 -13.63
N ASP A 126 -15.52 12.75 -14.07
CA ASP A 126 -15.33 13.05 -15.48
C ASP A 126 -14.04 12.44 -16.01
N PHE A 127 -14.07 11.89 -17.22
CA PHE A 127 -12.89 11.26 -17.82
C PHE A 127 -11.76 12.25 -18.08
N LYS A 128 -12.08 13.53 -18.24
CA LYS A 128 -11.08 14.60 -18.37
C LYS A 128 -10.32 14.84 -17.07
N ASP A 129 -10.92 14.58 -15.92
CA ASP A 129 -10.22 14.70 -14.64
C ASP A 129 -9.14 13.62 -14.48
N LEU A 130 -9.31 12.45 -15.13
CA LEU A 130 -8.25 11.42 -15.16
C LEU A 130 -6.97 11.93 -15.81
N LEU A 131 -7.05 12.86 -16.77
CA LEU A 131 -5.88 13.38 -17.48
C LEU A 131 -5.16 14.48 -16.70
N LYS A 132 -5.74 15.00 -15.62
CA LYS A 132 -5.11 16.01 -14.74
C LYS A 132 -4.19 15.40 -13.70
N VAL A 133 -4.27 14.09 -13.50
CA VAL A 133 -3.53 13.38 -12.45
C VAL A 133 -2.02 13.55 -12.64
N GLU A 134 -1.53 13.34 -13.87
CA GLU A 134 -0.11 13.45 -14.18
C GLU A 134 0.41 14.89 -14.02
N SER A 135 -0.28 15.89 -14.59
CA SER A 135 0.15 17.29 -14.47
C SER A 135 0.11 17.75 -13.01
N ASN A 136 -0.88 17.31 -12.23
CA ASN A 136 -0.94 17.62 -10.81
C ASN A 136 0.17 16.93 -9.99
N MET A 137 0.55 15.68 -10.31
CA MET A 137 1.72 15.03 -9.68
C MET A 137 3.03 15.78 -10.01
N LYS A 138 3.19 16.26 -11.25
CA LYS A 138 4.33 17.12 -11.64
C LYS A 138 4.33 18.43 -10.87
N TRP A 139 3.18 19.08 -10.75
CA TRP A 139 3.02 20.30 -9.97
C TRP A 139 3.38 20.11 -8.50
N ARG A 140 2.95 18.99 -7.88
CA ARG A 140 3.36 18.64 -6.51
C ARG A 140 4.87 18.54 -6.37
N ARG A 141 5.54 17.90 -7.32
CA ARG A 141 7.00 17.76 -7.33
C ARG A 141 7.71 19.11 -7.50
N GLU A 142 7.22 19.97 -8.39
CA GLU A 142 7.74 21.32 -8.62
C GLU A 142 7.59 22.20 -7.36
N VAL A 143 6.41 22.19 -6.74
CA VAL A 143 6.14 22.89 -5.49
C VAL A 143 7.07 22.38 -4.39
N ALA A 144 7.18 21.06 -4.20
CA ALA A 144 8.08 20.50 -3.20
C ALA A 144 9.55 20.93 -3.43
N LYS A 145 10.04 20.85 -4.67
CA LYS A 145 11.41 21.25 -5.04
C LYS A 145 11.67 22.74 -4.79
N ALA A 146 10.67 23.61 -4.98
CA ALA A 146 10.80 25.04 -4.73
C ALA A 146 11.09 25.39 -3.25
N HIS A 147 10.76 24.48 -2.33
CA HIS A 147 11.01 24.63 -0.89
C HIS A 147 12.23 23.86 -0.37
N MET A 148 13.02 23.26 -1.27
CA MET A 148 14.22 22.50 -0.94
C MET A 148 15.49 23.30 -1.19
N ALA A 149 16.60 22.88 -0.58
CA ALA A 149 17.91 23.45 -0.91
C ALA A 149 18.28 23.17 -2.39
N PRO A 150 19.17 23.96 -3.01
CA PRO A 150 19.53 23.78 -4.42
C PRO A 150 20.02 22.35 -4.74
N ASN A 151 20.73 21.74 -3.80
CA ASN A 151 21.30 20.40 -3.92
C ASN A 151 20.35 19.27 -3.43
N GLU A 152 19.13 19.61 -3.02
CA GLU A 152 18.12 18.65 -2.55
C GLU A 152 17.02 18.44 -3.57
N SER A 153 16.64 17.20 -3.88
CA SER A 153 15.56 16.89 -4.83
C SER A 153 14.53 15.91 -4.24
N PRO A 154 13.23 16.06 -4.54
CA PRO A 154 12.22 15.05 -4.27
C PRO A 154 12.27 13.98 -5.37
N ILE A 155 12.65 12.76 -5.03
CA ILE A 155 12.65 11.62 -5.95
C ILE A 155 11.60 10.58 -5.52
N THR A 156 11.06 9.85 -6.48
CA THR A 156 10.13 8.74 -6.22
C THR A 156 10.84 7.41 -6.40
N LEU A 157 11.54 6.99 -5.35
CA LEU A 157 12.07 5.63 -5.19
C LEU A 157 11.39 4.99 -3.99
N THR A 158 11.08 3.70 -4.09
CA THR A 158 10.44 2.96 -3.00
C THR A 158 11.32 2.90 -1.76
N THR A 159 12.60 2.60 -1.89
CA THR A 159 13.54 2.63 -0.76
C THR A 159 14.80 3.37 -1.16
N PHE A 160 15.44 4.02 -0.18
CA PHE A 160 16.78 4.56 -0.41
C PHE A 160 17.79 3.40 -0.43
N PRO A 161 18.56 3.20 -1.53
CA PRO A 161 19.37 1.99 -1.73
C PRO A 161 20.36 1.70 -0.60
N ARG A 162 20.91 2.75 0.03
CA ARG A 162 21.97 2.65 1.04
C ARG A 162 21.54 3.11 2.43
N LEU A 163 20.24 3.06 2.74
CA LEU A 163 19.76 3.35 4.09
C LEU A 163 20.44 2.42 5.11
N GLY A 164 21.02 2.97 6.16
CA GLY A 164 21.61 2.19 7.27
C GLY A 164 22.97 1.56 6.98
N THR A 165 23.69 2.04 5.97
CA THR A 165 25.10 1.65 5.76
C THR A 165 26.02 2.40 6.74
N LYS A 166 27.27 1.93 6.91
CA LYS A 166 28.22 2.52 7.90
C LYS A 166 28.76 3.90 7.50
N ASP A 167 28.70 4.21 6.21
CA ASP A 167 29.11 5.48 5.64
C ASP A 167 28.00 6.54 5.73
N ASP A 168 28.33 7.76 5.32
CA ASP A 168 27.47 8.93 5.47
C ASP A 168 26.31 8.92 4.46
N TYR A 169 25.19 8.27 4.81
CA TYR A 169 23.99 8.13 3.97
C TYR A 169 22.87 9.14 4.29
N ILE A 170 23.06 10.03 5.28
CA ILE A 170 22.07 11.02 5.73
C ILE A 170 22.70 12.41 5.90
N GLN A 171 21.92 13.47 5.67
CA GLN A 171 22.34 14.84 5.83
C GLN A 171 21.34 15.65 6.69
N PRO A 172 21.75 16.26 7.81
CA PRO A 172 23.07 16.12 8.44
C PRO A 172 23.30 14.71 8.99
N TYR A 173 24.57 14.33 9.14
CA TYR A 173 24.95 13.04 9.68
C TYR A 173 24.66 12.93 11.17
N TYR A 174 24.13 11.77 11.58
CA TYR A 174 24.00 11.36 12.98
C TYR A 174 24.53 9.93 13.13
N PRO A 175 25.31 9.62 14.17
CA PRO A 175 25.76 8.26 14.43
C PRO A 175 24.60 7.36 14.87
N PRO A 176 24.58 6.06 14.50
CA PRO A 176 23.55 5.12 14.97
C PRO A 176 23.43 5.14 16.49
N SER A 177 22.33 5.66 16.99
CA SER A 177 22.09 5.91 18.40
C SER A 177 20.61 6.23 18.66
N GLY A 178 20.22 6.18 19.93
CA GLY A 178 18.90 6.63 20.37
C GLY A 178 18.05 5.53 21.03
N PRO A 179 17.24 5.88 22.04
CA PRO A 179 16.48 4.91 22.83
C PRO A 179 15.18 4.42 22.15
N ALA A 180 14.70 5.08 21.09
CA ALA A 180 13.45 4.71 20.44
C ALA A 180 13.62 3.48 19.55
N LEU A 181 14.43 3.60 18.49
CA LEU A 181 14.70 2.53 17.53
C LEU A 181 15.71 1.51 18.06
N ARG A 182 16.74 1.96 18.80
CA ARG A 182 17.86 1.11 19.29
C ARG A 182 18.54 0.28 18.19
N SER A 183 18.55 0.80 16.97
CA SER A 183 19.16 0.14 15.82
C SER A 183 20.67 0.27 15.86
N GLN A 184 21.37 -0.74 15.37
CA GLN A 184 22.81 -0.65 15.11
C GLN A 184 23.13 0.05 13.77
N PHE A 185 22.12 0.29 12.93
CA PHE A 185 22.29 0.79 11.55
C PHE A 185 21.78 2.22 11.37
N VAL A 186 20.71 2.62 12.07
CA VAL A 186 20.09 3.94 11.90
C VAL A 186 19.96 4.70 13.21
N PRO A 187 20.12 6.04 13.20
CA PRO A 187 19.88 6.90 14.36
C PRO A 187 18.38 7.16 14.58
N ASP A 188 17.98 7.59 15.77
CA ASP A 188 16.58 8.00 16.04
C ASP A 188 16.13 9.18 15.17
N GLU A 189 17.06 10.06 14.79
CA GLU A 189 16.83 11.22 13.92
C GLU A 189 16.39 10.86 12.50
N ILE A 190 16.49 9.58 12.12
CA ILE A 190 15.93 9.06 10.86
C ILE A 190 14.40 9.16 10.85
N ALA A 191 13.77 9.12 12.03
CA ALA A 191 12.34 9.21 12.20
C ALA A 191 11.91 10.68 12.31
N ASN A 192 10.70 10.95 11.82
CA ASN A 192 10.07 12.25 11.93
C ASN A 192 9.98 12.68 13.41
N PRO A 193 10.27 13.96 13.73
CA PRO A 193 10.36 14.44 15.12
C PRO A 193 9.02 14.48 15.86
N HIS A 194 7.89 14.35 15.16
CA HIS A 194 6.58 14.28 15.80
C HIS A 194 6.47 13.02 16.66
N ILE A 195 6.19 13.19 17.95
CA ILE A 195 6.29 12.16 19.00
C ILE A 195 5.58 10.83 18.69
N ARG A 196 4.53 10.86 17.85
CA ARG A 196 3.84 9.68 17.32
C ARG A 196 4.81 8.64 16.76
N PHE A 197 5.76 9.05 15.92
CA PHE A 197 6.63 8.13 15.17
C PHE A 197 7.69 7.42 16.05
N PRO A 198 8.50 8.13 16.86
CA PRO A 198 9.42 7.47 17.77
C PRO A 198 8.69 6.66 18.86
N THR A 199 7.51 7.11 19.33
CA THR A 199 6.70 6.32 20.29
C THR A 199 6.24 5.01 19.66
N LEU A 200 5.77 5.04 18.41
CA LEU A 200 5.35 3.84 17.70
C LEU A 200 6.51 2.83 17.58
N ALA A 201 7.68 3.28 17.14
CA ALA A 201 8.87 2.43 17.03
C ALA A 201 9.27 1.82 18.40
N ALA A 202 9.32 2.66 19.44
CA ALA A 202 9.68 2.22 20.79
C ALA A 202 8.67 1.23 21.38
N ASN A 203 7.38 1.49 21.21
CA ASN A 203 6.31 0.65 21.76
C ASN A 203 6.18 -0.67 21.01
N ILE A 204 6.42 -0.71 19.70
CA ILE A 204 6.50 -1.97 18.93
C ILE A 204 7.63 -2.84 19.48
N ARG A 205 8.85 -2.30 19.60
CA ARG A 205 10.02 -3.03 20.14
C ARG A 205 9.76 -3.53 21.57
N SER A 206 9.24 -2.65 22.43
CA SER A 206 8.96 -2.97 23.83
C SER A 206 7.85 -4.01 23.99
N ARG A 207 6.78 -3.93 23.18
CA ARG A 207 5.71 -4.95 23.13
C ARG A 207 6.24 -6.29 22.65
N ARG A 208 6.99 -6.29 21.55
CA ARG A 208 7.59 -7.49 20.96
C ARG A 208 8.57 -8.17 21.92
N GLY A 209 9.24 -7.40 22.77
CA GLY A 209 10.24 -7.87 23.73
C GLY A 209 11.62 -8.17 23.10
N ARG A 210 11.81 -7.78 21.85
CA ARG A 210 13.05 -7.88 21.05
C ARG A 210 12.99 -6.85 19.91
N LYS A 211 14.10 -6.61 19.21
CA LYS A 211 14.06 -5.75 18.01
C LYS A 211 13.15 -6.36 16.94
N ILE A 212 12.68 -5.51 16.03
CA ILE A 212 12.13 -6.02 14.78
C ILE A 212 13.25 -6.72 14.01
N GLU A 213 12.92 -7.75 13.24
CA GLU A 213 13.91 -8.59 12.57
C GLU A 213 13.54 -8.72 11.10
N LEU A 214 14.34 -8.12 10.22
CA LEU A 214 14.19 -8.25 8.78
C LEU A 214 15.38 -9.02 8.23
N ASN A 215 15.11 -10.14 7.57
CA ASN A 215 16.12 -10.92 6.86
C ASN A 215 15.68 -11.02 5.41
N VAL A 216 16.36 -10.29 4.53
CA VAL A 216 16.03 -10.26 3.10
C VAL A 216 17.05 -11.09 2.33
N PRO A 217 16.64 -12.10 1.54
CA PRO A 217 17.59 -12.94 0.81
C PRO A 217 18.52 -12.10 -0.06
N ILE A 218 19.83 -12.34 0.04
CA ILE A 218 20.82 -11.66 -0.80
C ILE A 218 20.67 -12.12 -2.25
N TYR A 219 20.80 -11.21 -3.21
CA TYR A 219 20.97 -11.60 -4.61
C TYR A 219 22.30 -12.35 -4.75
N LYS A 220 22.29 -13.54 -5.35
CA LYS A 220 23.50 -14.34 -5.55
C LYS A 220 24.08 -14.09 -6.95
N ASP A 221 24.98 -13.14 -7.05
CA ASP A 221 25.79 -12.91 -8.25
C ASP A 221 27.13 -13.67 -8.18
N THR A 222 27.90 -13.64 -9.26
CA THR A 222 29.12 -14.41 -9.53
C THR A 222 30.15 -14.35 -8.39
N ASN A 223 30.35 -13.18 -7.79
CA ASN A 223 31.31 -12.92 -6.72
C ASN A 223 30.62 -12.67 -5.36
N THR A 224 29.33 -12.95 -5.24
CA THR A 224 28.65 -12.87 -3.93
C THR A 224 29.22 -13.94 -3.01
N PRO A 225 29.68 -13.60 -1.79
CA PRO A 225 30.24 -14.58 -0.87
C PRO A 225 29.27 -15.73 -0.58
N GLU A 226 29.76 -16.96 -0.53
CA GLU A 226 28.97 -18.15 -0.13
C GLU A 226 29.72 -18.96 0.95
N PRO A 227 29.17 -19.06 2.19
CA PRO A 227 27.93 -18.45 2.64
C PRO A 227 28.05 -16.92 2.75
N PHE A 228 27.00 -16.21 2.33
CA PHE A 228 26.91 -14.77 2.59
C PHE A 228 26.59 -14.57 4.06
N LYS A 229 27.43 -13.81 4.75
CA LYS A 229 27.15 -13.27 6.07
C LYS A 229 27.16 -11.77 5.94
N ASP A 230 26.08 -11.12 6.33
CA ASP A 230 25.97 -9.67 6.23
C ASP A 230 27.13 -9.00 6.98
N PRO A 231 28.08 -8.39 6.25
CA PRO A 231 29.32 -7.88 6.84
C PRO A 231 29.11 -6.58 7.62
N THR A 232 27.89 -6.01 7.57
CA THR A 232 27.57 -4.76 8.26
C THR A 232 27.08 -4.96 9.68
N VAL A 233 26.69 -6.20 10.05
CA VAL A 233 26.24 -6.55 11.41
C VAL A 233 27.40 -6.44 12.39
N ASP A 234 27.19 -5.73 13.49
CA ASP A 234 28.14 -5.61 14.58
C ASP A 234 27.77 -6.59 15.71
N TYR A 235 28.49 -7.71 15.78
CA TYR A 235 28.29 -8.73 16.80
C TYR A 235 28.94 -8.39 18.15
N ASP A 236 29.74 -7.32 18.22
CA ASP A 236 30.41 -6.87 19.45
C ASP A 236 29.71 -5.65 20.08
N LEU A 237 28.57 -5.22 19.51
CA LEU A 237 27.75 -4.14 20.07
C LEU A 237 27.00 -4.60 21.33
N HIS A 238 27.08 -3.79 22.40
CA HIS A 238 26.48 -4.09 23.72
C HIS A 238 25.83 -2.84 24.36
N ASN A 239 25.30 -1.94 23.54
CA ASN A 239 24.69 -0.70 24.03
C ASN A 239 23.30 -0.96 24.64
N TRP A 240 22.59 -1.95 24.10
CA TRP A 240 21.24 -2.33 24.50
C TRP A 240 21.15 -3.85 24.74
N PRO A 241 20.23 -4.30 25.62
CA PRO A 241 19.96 -5.73 25.80
C PRO A 241 19.63 -6.44 24.48
N GLU A 242 18.89 -5.78 23.59
CA GLU A 242 18.50 -6.33 22.29
C GLU A 242 19.67 -6.46 21.30
N ASP A 243 20.87 -5.92 21.58
CA ASP A 243 22.03 -6.17 20.73
C ASP A 243 22.47 -7.64 20.78
N ASP A 244 22.06 -8.39 21.83
CA ASP A 244 22.25 -9.84 21.89
C ASP A 244 21.40 -10.60 20.86
N ASP A 245 20.38 -9.99 20.25
CA ASP A 245 19.50 -10.66 19.28
C ASP A 245 20.29 -11.27 18.12
N VAL A 246 21.29 -10.56 17.57
CA VAL A 246 22.13 -11.07 16.46
C VAL A 246 23.05 -12.21 16.91
N ARG A 247 23.57 -12.16 18.14
CA ARG A 247 24.35 -13.25 18.74
C ARG A 247 23.49 -14.49 19.03
N ASN A 248 22.19 -14.29 19.20
CA ASN A 248 21.18 -15.33 19.39
C ASN A 248 20.51 -15.78 18.08
N GLY A 249 21.05 -15.40 16.92
CA GLY A 249 20.62 -15.90 15.61
C GLY A 249 19.58 -15.06 14.87
N ALA A 250 19.35 -13.80 15.27
CA ALA A 250 18.45 -12.91 14.53
C ALA A 250 18.94 -12.61 13.11
N ALA A 251 20.25 -12.50 12.89
CA ALA A 251 20.86 -12.36 11.57
C ALA A 251 21.09 -13.74 10.93
N LYS A 252 20.47 -13.98 9.77
CA LYS A 252 20.51 -15.29 9.08
C LYS A 252 21.58 -15.31 7.99
N ASP A 253 22.27 -16.44 7.85
CA ASP A 253 23.14 -16.71 6.70
C ASP A 253 22.33 -16.57 5.39
N GLY A 254 22.95 -16.01 4.33
CA GLY A 254 22.29 -15.77 3.05
C GLY A 254 21.34 -14.58 3.00
N HIS A 255 21.29 -13.74 4.04
CA HIS A 255 20.36 -12.62 4.13
C HIS A 255 21.05 -11.31 4.52
N VAL A 256 20.52 -10.21 3.99
CA VAL A 256 20.76 -8.85 4.49
C VAL A 256 19.89 -8.65 5.72
N TYR A 257 20.50 -8.31 6.86
CA TYR A 257 19.82 -8.18 8.16
C TYR A 257 19.51 -6.71 8.49
N MET A 258 18.28 -6.38 8.87
CA MET A 258 17.92 -5.02 9.27
C MET A 258 17.05 -5.08 10.55
N ASP A 259 17.22 -4.11 11.45
CA ASP A 259 16.70 -4.18 12.83
C ASP A 259 15.86 -2.97 13.27
N ALA A 260 15.41 -2.13 12.34
CA ALA A 260 14.70 -0.90 12.62
C ALA A 260 13.44 -0.68 11.76
N MET A 261 12.43 -0.04 12.35
CA MET A 261 11.19 0.35 11.67
C MET A 261 11.44 1.18 10.39
N ALA A 262 12.53 1.96 10.37
CA ALA A 262 12.93 2.78 9.23
C ALA A 262 13.18 2.00 7.94
N PHE A 263 13.58 0.73 8.01
CA PHE A 263 13.80 -0.09 6.82
C PHE A 263 12.51 -0.55 6.15
N GLY A 264 11.36 -0.38 6.80
CA GLY A 264 10.04 -0.63 6.23
C GLY A 264 9.25 0.65 6.03
N MET A 265 8.95 1.37 7.12
CA MET A 265 8.16 2.62 7.10
C MET A 265 8.93 3.81 6.52
N GLY A 266 10.24 3.68 6.30
CA GLY A 266 11.01 4.62 5.48
C GLY A 266 10.91 4.35 3.97
N SER A 267 9.98 3.48 3.54
CA SER A 267 9.73 3.19 2.14
C SER A 267 8.56 4.02 1.61
N CYS A 268 8.63 4.45 0.36
CA CYS A 268 7.58 5.16 -0.35
C CYS A 268 6.62 4.22 -1.09
N CYS A 269 5.38 4.65 -1.31
CA CYS A 269 4.39 3.92 -2.09
C CYS A 269 3.40 4.81 -2.83
N LEU A 270 2.62 4.18 -3.71
CA LEU A 270 1.46 4.78 -4.36
C LEU A 270 0.19 4.24 -3.74
N GLN A 271 -0.64 5.12 -3.18
CA GLN A 271 -1.91 4.73 -2.57
C GLN A 271 -3.08 5.45 -3.26
N ILE A 272 -4.19 4.74 -3.47
CA ILE A 272 -5.39 5.29 -4.12
C ILE A 272 -6.59 5.11 -3.21
N THR A 273 -7.21 6.23 -2.81
CA THR A 273 -8.43 6.24 -1.99
C THR A 273 -9.64 6.56 -2.85
N PHE A 274 -10.66 5.71 -2.81
CA PHE A 274 -11.96 5.90 -3.43
C PHE A 274 -12.97 6.29 -2.36
N GLN A 275 -13.76 7.35 -2.57
CA GLN A 275 -14.98 7.61 -1.84
C GLN A 275 -16.15 6.95 -2.56
N ALA A 276 -16.66 5.87 -1.99
CA ALA A 276 -17.81 5.17 -2.52
C ALA A 276 -19.10 5.98 -2.34
N LYS A 277 -20.11 5.63 -3.15
CA LYS A 277 -21.47 6.16 -3.06
C LYS A 277 -22.04 5.98 -1.65
N ASN A 278 -21.88 4.79 -1.09
CA ASN A 278 -22.40 4.42 0.23
C ASN A 278 -21.59 3.25 0.81
N MET A 279 -21.98 2.80 2.00
CA MET A 279 -21.32 1.68 2.68
C MET A 279 -21.35 0.39 1.84
N THR A 280 -22.45 0.11 1.14
CA THR A 280 -22.61 -1.11 0.32
C THR A 280 -21.64 -1.13 -0.86
N GLU A 281 -21.56 -0.02 -1.60
CA GLU A 281 -20.60 0.11 -2.70
C GLU A 281 -19.14 0.07 -2.19
N GLY A 282 -18.86 0.72 -1.06
CA GLY A 282 -17.53 0.69 -0.44
C GLY A 282 -17.11 -0.74 -0.05
N ARG A 283 -18.00 -1.50 0.59
CA ARG A 283 -17.71 -2.90 0.94
C ARG A 283 -17.52 -3.77 -0.31
N LYS A 284 -18.32 -3.54 -1.37
CA LYS A 284 -18.15 -4.22 -2.67
C LYS A 284 -16.77 -3.92 -3.26
N LEU A 285 -16.37 -2.66 -3.34
CA LEU A 285 -15.06 -2.28 -3.89
C LEU A 285 -13.90 -2.84 -3.07
N TYR A 286 -13.98 -2.77 -1.73
CA TYR A 286 -12.97 -3.38 -0.85
C TYR A 286 -12.77 -4.87 -1.18
N ASP A 287 -13.87 -5.61 -1.35
CA ASP A 287 -13.80 -7.05 -1.62
C ASP A 287 -13.30 -7.36 -3.03
N GLN A 288 -13.84 -6.68 -4.05
CA GLN A 288 -13.51 -6.95 -5.45
C GLN A 288 -12.09 -6.49 -5.82
N LEU A 289 -11.55 -5.48 -5.13
CA LEU A 289 -10.17 -5.02 -5.32
C LEU A 289 -9.14 -5.84 -4.55
N SER A 290 -9.52 -6.53 -3.48
CA SER A 290 -8.58 -7.29 -2.63
C SER A 290 -7.72 -8.31 -3.43
N PRO A 291 -8.28 -9.12 -4.35
CA PRO A 291 -7.49 -10.03 -5.20
C PRO A 291 -6.51 -9.33 -6.15
N LEU A 292 -6.70 -8.04 -6.45
CA LEU A 292 -5.80 -7.26 -7.31
C LEU A 292 -4.58 -6.71 -6.56
N GLY A 293 -4.63 -6.66 -5.23
CA GLY A 293 -3.51 -6.23 -4.37
C GLY A 293 -2.16 -6.86 -4.77
N PRO A 294 -2.03 -8.20 -4.75
CA PRO A 294 -0.79 -8.89 -5.11
C PRO A 294 -0.42 -8.76 -6.60
N ILE A 295 -1.42 -8.67 -7.48
CA ILE A 295 -1.20 -8.50 -8.93
C ILE A 295 -0.51 -7.16 -9.20
N LEU A 296 -1.02 -6.09 -8.59
CA LEU A 296 -0.41 -4.76 -8.74
C LEU A 296 0.88 -4.61 -7.94
N LEU A 297 1.07 -5.32 -6.83
CA LEU A 297 2.36 -5.38 -6.14
C LEU A 297 3.45 -5.91 -7.09
N ALA A 298 3.22 -7.07 -7.73
CA ALA A 298 4.17 -7.64 -8.68
C ALA A 298 4.37 -6.77 -9.93
N LEU A 299 3.29 -6.20 -10.47
CA LEU A 299 3.34 -5.37 -11.68
C LEU A 299 4.05 -4.02 -11.48
N THR A 300 4.02 -3.49 -10.25
CA THR A 300 4.65 -2.22 -9.87
C THR A 300 6.04 -2.38 -9.25
N ALA A 301 6.54 -3.62 -9.11
CA ALA A 301 7.79 -3.96 -8.43
C ALA A 301 8.95 -2.96 -8.66
N ALA A 302 9.47 -2.38 -7.58
CA ALA A 302 10.47 -1.31 -7.64
C ALA A 302 11.52 -1.34 -6.51
N THR A 303 11.66 -2.46 -5.79
CA THR A 303 12.52 -2.56 -4.60
C THR A 303 13.49 -3.75 -4.64
N PRO A 304 14.60 -3.67 -5.40
CA PRO A 304 15.59 -4.74 -5.48
C PRO A 304 16.86 -4.50 -4.64
N ILE A 305 16.91 -3.41 -3.86
CA ILE A 305 18.08 -3.05 -3.03
C ILE A 305 17.64 -2.77 -1.59
N TYR A 306 18.37 -3.33 -0.63
CA TYR A 306 18.32 -2.94 0.78
C TYR A 306 19.71 -2.80 1.36
N LYS A 307 19.91 -1.76 2.17
CA LYS A 307 21.14 -1.53 2.97
C LYS A 307 22.44 -1.69 2.18
N GLY A 308 22.46 -1.20 0.93
CA GLY A 308 23.62 -1.26 0.05
C GLY A 308 23.86 -2.63 -0.59
N PHE A 309 22.86 -3.50 -0.65
CA PHE A 309 22.97 -4.80 -1.31
C PHE A 309 21.80 -5.07 -2.26
N LEU A 310 22.08 -5.65 -3.43
CA LEU A 310 21.06 -6.27 -4.25
C LEU A 310 20.45 -7.45 -3.48
N VAL A 311 19.12 -7.52 -3.47
CA VAL A 311 18.36 -8.59 -2.81
C VAL A 311 17.60 -9.44 -3.84
N ASP A 312 17.26 -10.67 -3.47
CA ASP A 312 16.54 -11.64 -4.30
C ASP A 312 15.00 -11.53 -4.13
N THR A 313 14.53 -10.30 -4.07
CA THR A 313 13.12 -9.90 -4.10
C THR A 313 13.02 -8.56 -4.82
N ASP A 314 11.83 -8.21 -5.33
CA ASP A 314 11.62 -7.00 -6.12
C ASP A 314 10.62 -6.00 -5.52
N VAL A 315 10.06 -6.28 -4.34
CA VAL A 315 8.99 -5.48 -3.70
C VAL A 315 9.22 -5.26 -2.21
N ARG A 316 8.58 -4.25 -1.61
CA ARG A 316 8.80 -3.86 -0.21
C ARG A 316 7.97 -4.59 0.84
N TRP A 317 6.92 -5.30 0.43
CA TRP A 317 5.75 -5.57 1.29
C TRP A 317 6.07 -6.38 2.56
N ASN A 318 6.88 -7.44 2.45
CA ASN A 318 7.27 -8.25 3.60
C ASN A 318 8.24 -7.52 4.54
N GLN A 319 9.06 -6.60 4.01
CA GLN A 319 9.98 -5.79 4.80
C GLN A 319 9.21 -4.75 5.61
N ILE A 320 8.26 -4.02 5.01
CA ILE A 320 7.40 -3.12 5.78
C ILE A 320 6.47 -3.87 6.75
N SER A 321 6.00 -5.07 6.37
CA SER A 321 5.25 -5.97 7.26
C SER A 321 6.03 -6.32 8.53
N GLY A 322 7.28 -6.74 8.38
CA GLY A 322 8.16 -7.10 9.50
C GLY A 322 8.66 -5.89 10.30
N ALA A 323 8.79 -4.73 9.68
CA ALA A 323 9.31 -3.51 10.31
C ALA A 323 8.39 -2.94 11.40
N VAL A 324 7.12 -3.37 11.40
CA VAL A 324 6.13 -3.01 12.42
C VAL A 324 5.42 -4.23 13.02
N ASP A 325 6.05 -5.41 12.93
CA ASP A 325 5.52 -6.62 13.55
C ASP A 325 5.78 -6.61 15.05
N ASP A 326 4.75 -6.26 15.81
CA ASP A 326 4.79 -6.17 17.26
C ASP A 326 4.49 -7.49 17.97
N ARG A 327 4.29 -8.59 17.23
CA ARG A 327 3.89 -9.87 17.81
C ARG A 327 4.93 -10.42 18.79
N THR A 328 4.47 -10.83 19.96
CA THR A 328 5.32 -11.52 20.95
C THR A 328 5.68 -12.93 20.47
N ARG A 329 6.60 -13.58 21.19
CA ARG A 329 6.91 -15.00 20.97
C ARG A 329 5.71 -15.93 21.18
N GLU A 330 4.78 -15.60 22.09
CA GLU A 330 3.58 -16.41 22.29
C GLU A 330 2.59 -16.23 21.13
N GLU A 331 2.41 -15.00 20.64
CA GLU A 331 1.56 -14.68 19.48
C GLU A 331 2.09 -15.30 18.18
N LEU A 332 3.41 -15.36 18.01
CA LEU A 332 4.08 -16.08 16.92
C LEU A 332 4.02 -17.61 17.07
N GLY A 333 3.63 -18.10 18.26
CA GLY A 333 3.52 -19.51 18.55
C GLY A 333 4.85 -20.20 18.89
N GLU A 334 5.93 -19.45 19.04
CA GLU A 334 7.26 -19.90 19.50
C GLU A 334 7.22 -20.37 20.96
N LEU A 335 6.32 -19.79 21.76
CA LEU A 335 6.05 -20.15 23.15
C LEU A 335 4.56 -20.50 23.37
N PRO A 336 4.21 -21.27 24.40
CA PRO A 336 2.82 -21.47 24.80
C PRO A 336 2.17 -20.15 25.25
N LEU A 337 0.88 -19.96 24.94
CA LEU A 337 0.11 -18.81 25.43
C LEU A 337 -0.01 -18.88 26.97
N LYS A 338 0.45 -17.83 27.64
CA LYS A 338 0.35 -17.60 29.09
C LYS A 338 -0.05 -16.17 29.41
N ASN A 339 0.50 -15.21 28.66
CA ASN A 339 0.28 -13.78 28.86
C ASN A 339 -0.53 -13.16 27.71
N ASP A 340 -0.40 -13.72 26.50
CA ASP A 340 -1.12 -13.26 25.32
C ASP A 340 -2.41 -14.04 25.07
N ARG A 341 -3.37 -13.40 24.40
CA ARG A 341 -4.72 -13.94 24.19
C ARG A 341 -4.80 -14.93 23.04
N TRP A 342 -3.98 -14.75 22.00
CA TRP A 342 -4.11 -15.49 20.73
C TRP A 342 -2.76 -15.78 20.08
N ARG A 343 -2.72 -16.83 19.25
CA ARG A 343 -1.70 -16.98 18.22
C ARG A 343 -2.15 -16.20 17.00
N ILE A 344 -1.34 -15.27 16.51
CA ILE A 344 -1.73 -14.35 15.45
C ILE A 344 -0.88 -14.62 14.20
N PRO A 345 -1.48 -15.11 13.10
CA PRO A 345 -0.73 -15.62 11.95
C PRO A 345 0.00 -14.54 11.16
N LYS A 346 -0.53 -13.31 11.16
CA LYS A 346 -0.01 -12.19 10.36
C LYS A 346 0.44 -11.03 11.23
N SER A 347 1.41 -10.25 10.75
CA SER A 347 1.71 -8.92 11.30
C SER A 347 0.47 -8.03 11.22
N ARG A 348 0.43 -6.95 12.01
CA ARG A 348 -0.59 -5.90 11.88
C ARG A 348 -0.48 -5.13 10.57
N TYR A 349 0.68 -5.19 9.92
CA TYR A 349 0.87 -4.79 8.53
C TYR A 349 0.92 -6.06 7.66
N ALA A 350 -0.14 -6.38 6.91
CA ALA A 350 -0.21 -7.63 6.16
C ALA A 350 -1.31 -7.62 5.09
N SER A 351 -1.51 -8.74 4.37
CA SER A 351 -2.69 -8.89 3.51
C SER A 351 -4.01 -8.78 4.30
N ASN A 352 -5.10 -8.37 3.66
CA ASN A 352 -6.45 -8.42 4.22
C ASN A 352 -6.81 -9.82 4.73
N SER A 353 -7.51 -9.89 5.86
CA SER A 353 -7.86 -11.17 6.52
C SER A 353 -9.27 -11.67 6.22
N THR A 354 -10.16 -10.82 5.74
CA THR A 354 -11.54 -11.21 5.42
C THR A 354 -12.13 -10.29 4.36
N TYR A 355 -13.13 -10.84 3.66
CA TYR A 355 -14.09 -10.08 2.88
C TYR A 355 -15.18 -9.50 3.78
N ILE A 356 -15.79 -8.40 3.35
CA ILE A 356 -16.73 -7.63 4.16
C ILE A 356 -18.04 -7.30 3.44
N SER A 357 -18.23 -7.58 2.16
CA SER A 357 -19.45 -7.25 1.42
C SER A 357 -20.57 -8.25 1.64
N GLN A 358 -21.82 -7.78 1.71
CA GLN A 358 -23.02 -8.64 1.69
C GLN A 358 -23.38 -9.10 0.27
N ASP A 359 -22.38 -9.25 -0.61
CA ASP A 359 -22.57 -9.70 -1.98
C ASP A 359 -23.07 -11.16 -1.97
N PRO A 360 -24.19 -11.49 -2.65
CA PRO A 360 -24.71 -12.86 -2.67
C PRO A 360 -23.75 -13.88 -3.31
N ARG A 361 -22.70 -13.42 -4.00
CA ARG A 361 -21.65 -14.26 -4.60
C ARG A 361 -20.51 -14.58 -3.62
N LEU A 362 -20.44 -13.91 -2.47
CA LEU A 362 -19.48 -14.22 -1.41
C LEU A 362 -19.87 -15.56 -0.76
N ARG A 363 -19.14 -16.61 -1.13
CA ARG A 363 -19.29 -17.95 -0.55
C ARG A 363 -18.58 -18.01 0.81
N LYS A 364 -19.09 -18.83 1.73
CA LYS A 364 -18.47 -19.02 3.06
C LYS A 364 -17.05 -19.59 2.93
N GLU A 365 -16.86 -20.44 1.93
CA GLU A 365 -15.58 -21.06 1.60
C GLU A 365 -14.53 -20.06 1.07
N TYR A 366 -14.92 -18.80 0.79
CA TYR A 366 -13.94 -17.74 0.50
C TYR A 366 -13.37 -17.08 1.75
N LEU A 367 -14.01 -17.27 2.90
CA LEU A 367 -13.60 -16.70 4.17
C LEU A 367 -12.60 -17.62 4.87
N ASP A 368 -11.83 -17.04 5.79
CA ASP A 368 -10.92 -17.82 6.62
C ASP A 368 -11.65 -18.45 7.81
N PRO A 369 -11.79 -19.80 7.87
CA PRO A 369 -12.46 -20.45 8.99
C PRO A 369 -11.69 -20.30 10.31
N ASP A 370 -10.39 -20.02 10.24
CA ASP A 370 -9.50 -19.88 11.41
C ASP A 370 -9.21 -18.41 11.74
N LEU A 371 -10.02 -17.48 11.21
CA LEU A 371 -9.86 -16.05 11.48
C LEU A 371 -10.00 -15.76 12.98
N ILE A 372 -8.95 -15.20 13.56
CA ILE A 372 -8.96 -14.78 14.97
C ILE A 372 -9.83 -13.55 15.15
N VAL A 373 -10.81 -13.63 16.04
CA VAL A 373 -11.77 -12.56 16.32
C VAL A 373 -11.95 -12.43 17.83
N ASP A 374 -12.08 -11.20 18.32
CA ASP A 374 -12.56 -10.94 19.67
C ASP A 374 -14.09 -11.08 19.71
N GLU A 375 -14.59 -12.22 20.21
CA GLU A 375 -16.02 -12.55 20.20
C GLU A 375 -16.88 -11.61 21.05
N ASP A 376 -16.33 -11.04 22.13
CA ASP A 376 -17.05 -10.08 22.97
C ASP A 376 -17.24 -8.75 22.21
N ILE A 377 -16.20 -8.30 21.50
CA ILE A 377 -16.28 -7.13 20.63
C ILE A 377 -17.24 -7.38 19.48
N LYS A 378 -17.13 -8.54 18.80
CA LYS A 378 -18.03 -8.91 17.71
C LYS A 378 -19.48 -8.90 18.18
N LYS A 379 -19.76 -9.50 19.34
CA LYS A 379 -21.10 -9.50 19.95
C LYS A 379 -21.59 -8.09 20.24
N ARG A 380 -20.76 -7.21 20.82
CA ARG A 380 -21.13 -5.81 21.09
C ARG A 380 -21.55 -5.06 19.82
N LEU A 381 -20.84 -5.28 18.71
CA LEU A 381 -21.15 -4.68 17.41
C LEU A 381 -22.46 -5.24 16.82
N LEU A 382 -22.68 -6.55 16.92
CA LEU A 382 -23.90 -7.22 16.48
C LEU A 382 -25.14 -6.77 17.26
N ASP A 383 -25.02 -6.69 18.59
CA ASP A 383 -26.12 -6.26 19.49
C ASP A 383 -26.61 -4.84 19.15
N ASP A 384 -25.74 -4.01 18.55
CA ASP A 384 -26.03 -2.64 18.12
C ASP A 384 -26.53 -2.53 16.67
N GLY A 385 -26.65 -3.68 15.99
CA GLY A 385 -27.25 -3.81 14.65
C GLY A 385 -26.25 -3.80 13.49
N MET A 386 -24.94 -3.87 13.74
CA MET A 386 -23.95 -4.12 12.68
C MET A 386 -24.09 -5.55 12.17
N ASP A 387 -23.95 -5.78 10.87
CA ASP A 387 -24.06 -7.13 10.32
C ASP A 387 -22.79 -7.97 10.56
N ASP A 388 -22.93 -9.30 10.48
CA ASP A 388 -21.90 -10.27 10.87
C ASP A 388 -20.54 -10.08 10.18
N LEU A 389 -20.52 -9.79 8.88
CA LEU A 389 -19.26 -9.63 8.13
C LEU A 389 -18.51 -8.38 8.57
N LEU A 390 -19.23 -7.26 8.74
CA LEU A 390 -18.62 -6.00 9.15
C LEU A 390 -18.21 -6.02 10.63
N ALA A 391 -19.03 -6.63 11.49
CA ALA A 391 -18.70 -6.85 12.90
C ALA A 391 -17.47 -7.73 13.06
N THR A 392 -17.36 -8.81 12.28
CA THR A 392 -16.19 -9.70 12.23
C THR A 392 -14.93 -8.95 11.82
N HIS A 393 -15.02 -8.12 10.78
CA HIS A 393 -13.89 -7.31 10.33
C HIS A 393 -13.33 -6.41 11.42
N PHE A 394 -14.17 -5.57 12.06
CA PHE A 394 -13.70 -4.67 13.11
C PHE A 394 -13.24 -5.42 14.37
N ALA A 395 -13.93 -6.48 14.76
CA ALA A 395 -13.52 -7.30 15.89
C ALA A 395 -12.15 -7.99 15.65
N HIS A 396 -11.84 -8.37 14.40
CA HIS A 396 -10.50 -8.84 14.02
C HIS A 396 -9.44 -7.73 14.13
N LEU A 397 -9.71 -6.50 13.70
CA LEU A 397 -8.74 -5.40 13.84
C LEU A 397 -8.41 -5.09 15.31
N PHE A 398 -9.39 -5.29 16.20
CA PHE A 398 -9.30 -5.01 17.63
C PHE A 398 -8.63 -6.13 18.46
N ILE A 399 -8.17 -7.22 17.82
CA ILE A 399 -7.30 -8.19 18.49
C ILE A 399 -5.92 -7.59 18.81
N ARG A 400 -5.56 -6.47 18.17
CA ARG A 400 -4.30 -5.77 18.38
C ARG A 400 -4.36 -4.88 19.61
N ASP A 401 -3.20 -4.65 20.21
CA ASP A 401 -3.04 -3.59 21.19
C ASP A 401 -2.84 -2.22 20.50
N PRO A 402 -3.37 -1.13 21.09
CA PRO A 402 -3.05 0.24 20.69
C PRO A 402 -1.58 0.55 21.01
N LEU A 403 -0.86 1.15 20.06
CA LEU A 403 0.59 1.37 20.17
C LEU A 403 0.99 2.81 20.46
N VAL A 404 0.13 3.79 20.17
CA VAL A 404 0.42 5.20 20.41
C VAL A 404 -0.78 5.83 21.10
N ILE A 405 -0.72 5.94 22.42
CA ILE A 405 -1.81 6.49 23.23
C ILE A 405 -1.33 7.80 23.83
N PHE A 406 -2.10 8.87 23.66
CA PHE A 406 -1.85 10.14 24.34
C PHE A 406 -2.62 10.17 25.66
N SER A 407 -1.97 10.66 26.73
CA SER A 407 -2.56 10.68 28.07
C SER A 407 -3.82 11.53 28.16
N GLU A 408 -3.85 12.61 27.38
CA GLU A 408 -4.90 13.61 27.29
C GLU A 408 -6.18 13.02 26.68
N ASP A 409 -6.03 12.08 25.73
CA ASP A 409 -7.17 11.39 25.12
C ASP A 409 -7.85 10.41 26.10
N LEU A 410 -7.22 10.08 27.24
CA LEU A 410 -7.78 9.13 28.21
C LEU A 410 -8.65 9.77 29.31
N GLU A 411 -8.81 11.09 29.30
CA GLU A 411 -9.54 11.83 30.34
C GLU A 411 -11.07 11.66 30.23
N GLU A 412 -11.61 11.77 29.01
CA GLU A 412 -13.05 11.67 28.72
C GLU A 412 -13.29 10.99 27.37
N LEU A 413 -14.32 10.15 27.30
CA LEU A 413 -14.79 9.57 26.05
C LEU A 413 -15.63 10.58 25.26
N ASP A 414 -15.07 11.12 24.18
CA ASP A 414 -15.81 11.94 23.22
C ASP A 414 -16.31 11.10 22.03
N LEU A 415 -17.63 10.95 21.91
CA LEU A 415 -18.28 10.20 20.82
C LEU A 415 -18.36 10.96 19.49
N ASN A 416 -17.98 12.24 19.47
CA ASN A 416 -17.83 13.04 18.25
C ASN A 416 -16.40 12.98 17.69
N LYS A 417 -15.47 12.33 18.40
CA LYS A 417 -14.14 11.99 17.91
C LYS A 417 -14.06 10.53 17.49
N ALA A 418 -12.92 10.18 16.90
CA ALA A 418 -12.59 8.82 16.49
C ALA A 418 -11.13 8.46 16.82
N ASP A 419 -10.47 9.20 17.71
CA ASP A 419 -9.08 9.02 18.12
C ASP A 419 -8.79 7.63 18.70
N HIS A 420 -9.64 7.10 19.58
CA HIS A 420 -9.47 5.73 20.11
C HIS A 420 -9.72 4.65 19.06
N PHE A 421 -10.73 4.85 18.20
CA PHE A 421 -10.96 3.96 17.05
C PHE A 421 -9.77 3.97 16.09
N GLU A 422 -9.29 5.16 15.73
CA GLU A 422 -8.15 5.37 14.82
C GLU A 422 -6.83 4.88 15.41
N ASN A 423 -6.70 4.78 16.73
CA ASN A 423 -5.54 4.14 17.36
C ASN A 423 -5.32 2.70 16.85
N LEU A 424 -6.42 1.97 16.65
CA LEU A 424 -6.40 0.59 16.14
C LEU A 424 -6.58 0.52 14.63
N GLN A 425 -7.51 1.28 14.06
CA GLN A 425 -7.75 1.30 12.62
C GLN A 425 -6.52 1.79 11.83
N SER A 426 -5.90 2.91 12.25
CA SER A 426 -4.76 3.49 11.52
C SER A 426 -3.48 2.67 11.67
N THR A 427 -3.39 1.79 12.66
CA THR A 427 -2.23 0.92 12.93
C THR A 427 -2.47 -0.55 12.58
N ASN A 428 -3.58 -0.85 11.91
CA ASN A 428 -3.73 -2.07 11.12
C ASN A 428 -3.55 -1.66 9.65
N TRP A 429 -2.42 -2.05 9.06
CA TRP A 429 -2.03 -1.65 7.70
C TRP A 429 -2.23 -2.82 6.75
N GLN A 430 -3.39 -2.87 6.11
CA GLN A 430 -3.70 -3.90 5.12
C GLN A 430 -3.50 -3.39 3.69
N HIS A 431 -3.48 -4.29 2.69
CA HIS A 431 -3.36 -3.88 1.28
C HIS A 431 -4.64 -3.20 0.76
N MET A 432 -5.78 -3.49 1.37
CA MET A 432 -7.02 -2.72 1.29
C MET A 432 -7.39 -2.17 2.66
N ARG A 433 -7.88 -0.92 2.73
CA ARG A 433 -8.42 -0.37 3.98
C ARG A 433 -9.84 0.16 3.75
N PHE A 434 -10.77 -0.29 4.59
CA PHE A 434 -12.12 0.24 4.65
C PHE A 434 -12.19 1.37 5.67
N LYS A 435 -12.52 2.59 5.22
CA LYS A 435 -12.41 3.82 6.02
C LYS A 435 -13.82 4.39 6.28
N PRO A 436 -14.32 4.34 7.53
CA PRO A 436 -15.52 5.07 7.90
C PRO A 436 -15.38 6.58 7.61
N PRO A 437 -16.50 7.30 7.41
CA PRO A 437 -16.47 8.76 7.40
C PRO A 437 -15.84 9.30 8.68
N PRO A 438 -15.00 10.34 8.61
CA PRO A 438 -14.53 11.00 9.82
C PRO A 438 -15.73 11.74 10.47
N PRO A 439 -15.82 11.73 11.82
CA PRO A 439 -16.99 12.26 12.51
C PRO A 439 -17.13 13.78 12.45
N ASP A 440 -16.03 14.49 12.16
CA ASP A 440 -15.93 15.95 12.08
C ASP A 440 -16.09 16.51 10.66
N LYS A 441 -16.22 15.66 9.62
CA LYS A 441 -16.37 16.11 8.22
C LYS A 441 -17.59 15.50 7.54
N ASP A 442 -18.66 16.28 7.49
CA ASP A 442 -19.94 15.88 6.95
C ASP A 442 -19.95 15.63 5.44
N ASP A 443 -18.97 16.15 4.69
CA ASP A 443 -18.79 16.05 3.24
C ASP A 443 -17.99 14.81 2.79
N ILE A 444 -17.32 14.12 3.72
CA ILE A 444 -16.59 12.87 3.44
C ILE A 444 -17.49 11.63 3.65
N GLY A 445 -17.49 10.71 2.69
CA GLY A 445 -18.26 9.46 2.68
C GLY A 445 -17.46 8.22 3.11
N TRP A 446 -18.06 7.04 2.91
CA TRP A 446 -17.38 5.76 3.09
C TRP A 446 -16.28 5.60 2.05
N ARG A 447 -15.08 5.24 2.47
CA ARG A 447 -13.92 5.16 1.58
C ARG A 447 -13.27 3.79 1.59
N VAL A 448 -12.60 3.47 0.49
CA VAL A 448 -11.77 2.28 0.32
C VAL A 448 -10.42 2.73 -0.20
N GLU A 449 -9.35 2.24 0.38
CA GLU A 449 -7.99 2.63 0.01
C GLU A 449 -7.21 1.40 -0.46
N PHE A 450 -6.60 1.50 -1.64
CA PHE A 450 -5.76 0.49 -2.28
C PHE A 450 -4.29 0.87 -2.05
N ARG A 451 -3.50 -0.02 -1.42
CA ARG A 451 -2.24 0.35 -0.75
C ARG A 451 -1.01 -0.47 -1.17
N SER A 452 -1.18 -1.48 -2.03
CA SER A 452 -0.10 -2.43 -2.32
C SER A 452 0.96 -1.89 -3.29
N MET A 453 0.61 -0.94 -4.16
CA MET A 453 1.52 -0.51 -5.24
C MET A 453 2.80 0.09 -4.70
N GLU A 454 3.91 -0.27 -5.32
CA GLU A 454 5.19 0.42 -5.14
C GLU A 454 5.12 1.79 -5.80
N ILE A 455 5.88 2.77 -5.32
CA ILE A 455 5.99 4.06 -6.03
C ILE A 455 6.86 3.89 -7.28
N GLN A 456 6.49 4.58 -8.36
CA GLN A 456 7.22 4.55 -9.64
C GLN A 456 8.11 5.80 -9.81
N MET A 457 9.15 5.69 -10.64
CA MET A 457 10.18 6.74 -10.80
C MET A 457 9.69 8.00 -11.52
N THR A 458 8.65 7.87 -12.35
CA THR A 458 8.07 9.00 -13.09
C THR A 458 6.62 9.27 -12.71
N ASP A 459 6.22 10.53 -12.81
CA ASP A 459 4.84 10.95 -12.58
C ASP A 459 3.89 10.34 -13.63
N PHE A 460 4.36 10.10 -14.86
CA PHE A 460 3.63 9.36 -15.89
C PHE A 460 3.26 7.93 -15.46
N GLU A 461 4.21 7.18 -14.89
CA GLU A 461 3.94 5.82 -14.41
C GLU A 461 2.98 5.82 -13.22
N ASN A 462 3.19 6.72 -12.25
CA ASN A 462 2.31 6.83 -11.08
C ASN A 462 0.87 7.22 -11.51
N ALA A 463 0.74 8.15 -12.46
CA ALA A 463 -0.55 8.49 -13.05
C ALA A 463 -1.17 7.30 -13.80
N ALA A 464 -0.39 6.55 -14.59
CA ALA A 464 -0.88 5.39 -15.33
C ALA A 464 -1.51 4.35 -14.39
N PHE A 465 -0.82 3.98 -13.31
CA PHE A 465 -1.35 3.02 -12.34
C PHE A 465 -2.56 3.55 -11.56
N SER A 466 -2.55 4.84 -11.20
CA SER A 466 -3.68 5.52 -10.56
C SER A 466 -4.93 5.48 -11.45
N ILE A 467 -4.79 5.91 -12.70
CA ILE A 467 -5.88 5.93 -13.69
C ILE A 467 -6.38 4.52 -13.96
N PHE A 468 -5.48 3.55 -14.09
CA PHE A 468 -5.85 2.16 -14.35
C PHE A 468 -6.73 1.58 -13.25
N ILE A 469 -6.34 1.72 -11.98
CA ILE A 469 -7.15 1.15 -10.90
C ILE A 469 -8.52 1.84 -10.79
N VAL A 470 -8.60 3.14 -11.09
CA VAL A 470 -9.88 3.89 -11.17
C VAL A 470 -10.76 3.39 -12.33
N LEU A 471 -10.17 3.11 -13.49
CA LEU A 471 -10.91 2.54 -14.61
C LEU A 471 -11.37 1.11 -14.31
N VAL A 472 -10.56 0.32 -13.60
CA VAL A 472 -10.93 -1.02 -13.14
C VAL A 472 -12.10 -0.95 -12.16
N THR A 473 -12.12 -0.01 -11.20
CA THR A 473 -13.29 0.14 -10.30
C THR A 473 -14.55 0.50 -11.07
N ARG A 474 -14.45 1.38 -12.07
CA ARG A 474 -15.59 1.73 -12.94
C ARG A 474 -16.07 0.52 -13.74
N ALA A 475 -15.18 -0.31 -14.27
CA ALA A 475 -15.53 -1.54 -14.97
C ALA A 475 -16.17 -2.58 -14.02
N ILE A 476 -15.64 -2.76 -12.81
CA ILE A 476 -16.21 -3.64 -11.76
C ILE A 476 -17.67 -3.27 -11.48
N LEU A 477 -17.93 -1.98 -11.27
CA LEU A 477 -19.28 -1.50 -10.96
C LEU A 477 -20.22 -1.58 -12.18
N SER A 478 -19.72 -1.22 -13.36
CA SER A 478 -20.53 -1.12 -14.58
C SER A 478 -20.92 -2.49 -15.16
N PHE A 479 -20.02 -3.47 -15.07
CA PHE A 479 -20.26 -4.83 -15.56
C PHE A 479 -20.62 -5.83 -14.46
N ASP A 480 -20.76 -5.36 -13.22
CA ASP A 480 -21.01 -6.19 -12.05
C ASP A 480 -20.02 -7.36 -11.95
N LEU A 481 -18.72 -7.07 -12.11
CA LEU A 481 -17.68 -8.10 -12.13
C LEU A 481 -17.56 -8.79 -10.76
N ASN A 482 -17.04 -10.03 -10.80
CA ASN A 482 -16.77 -10.87 -9.63
C ASN A 482 -15.33 -11.38 -9.65
N PHE A 483 -14.52 -10.99 -8.67
CA PHE A 483 -13.14 -11.43 -8.50
C PHE A 483 -12.92 -12.27 -7.24
N TYR A 484 -13.97 -12.66 -6.51
CA TYR A 484 -13.79 -13.48 -5.31
C TYR A 484 -13.02 -14.77 -5.61
N ILE A 485 -12.03 -15.02 -4.76
CA ILE A 485 -11.28 -16.25 -4.57
C ILE A 485 -11.16 -16.46 -3.05
N PRO A 486 -10.77 -17.64 -2.54
CA PRO A 486 -10.51 -17.77 -1.10
C PRO A 486 -9.45 -16.77 -0.62
N ILE A 487 -9.70 -16.09 0.50
CA ILE A 487 -8.83 -15.01 1.00
C ILE A 487 -7.40 -15.50 1.29
N GLN A 488 -7.24 -16.78 1.62
CA GLN A 488 -5.92 -17.41 1.76
C GLN A 488 -5.16 -17.44 0.43
N ARG A 489 -5.84 -17.64 -0.71
CA ARG A 489 -5.21 -17.54 -2.04
C ARG A 489 -4.75 -16.13 -2.36
N THR A 490 -5.49 -15.10 -1.92
CA THR A 490 -5.00 -13.71 -2.00
C THR A 490 -3.76 -13.52 -1.13
N THR A 491 -3.68 -14.14 0.04
CA THR A 491 -2.49 -14.09 0.91
C THR A 491 -1.31 -14.83 0.30
N GLU A 492 -1.50 -16.03 -0.25
CA GLU A 492 -0.47 -16.77 -0.99
C GLU A 492 0.06 -15.95 -2.18
N ASN A 493 -0.83 -15.30 -2.93
CA ASN A 493 -0.43 -14.41 -4.02
C ASN A 493 0.44 -13.23 -3.54
N MET A 494 0.22 -12.71 -2.33
CA MET A 494 1.09 -11.64 -1.78
C MET A 494 2.51 -12.17 -1.55
N GLU A 495 2.67 -13.41 -1.10
CA GLU A 495 3.99 -14.05 -1.00
C GLU A 495 4.61 -14.29 -2.38
N THR A 496 3.82 -14.79 -3.34
CA THR A 496 4.27 -15.00 -4.73
C THR A 496 4.78 -13.70 -5.37
N ALA A 497 4.15 -12.56 -5.08
CA ALA A 497 4.55 -11.25 -5.62
C ALA A 497 5.96 -10.81 -5.20
N HIS A 498 6.56 -11.43 -4.18
CA HIS A 498 7.91 -11.10 -3.72
C HIS A 498 9.02 -11.73 -4.55
N ALA A 499 8.74 -12.80 -5.28
CA ALA A 499 9.76 -13.47 -6.07
C ALA A 499 10.38 -12.49 -7.07
N ARG A 500 11.69 -12.58 -7.28
CA ARG A 500 12.36 -11.82 -8.33
C ARG A 500 11.73 -12.15 -9.69
N ASP A 501 11.49 -11.12 -10.49
CA ASP A 501 10.78 -11.17 -11.77
C ASP A 501 9.39 -11.83 -11.69
N ALA A 502 8.70 -11.74 -10.54
CA ALA A 502 7.38 -12.38 -10.35
C ALA A 502 6.35 -12.00 -11.42
N VAL A 503 6.45 -10.79 -11.96
CA VAL A 503 5.59 -10.30 -13.04
C VAL A 503 5.65 -11.16 -14.31
N LEU A 504 6.80 -11.79 -14.60
CA LEU A 504 7.00 -12.62 -15.80
C LEU A 504 7.09 -14.11 -15.49
N GLU A 505 7.66 -14.48 -14.33
CA GLU A 505 8.03 -15.87 -14.02
C GLU A 505 7.03 -16.60 -13.13
N GLN A 506 6.12 -15.88 -12.46
CA GLN A 506 5.17 -16.47 -11.52
C GLN A 506 3.74 -16.48 -12.05
N LYS A 507 2.92 -17.32 -11.41
CA LYS A 507 1.47 -17.36 -11.64
C LYS A 507 0.73 -17.07 -10.34
N PHE A 508 -0.41 -16.44 -10.47
CA PHE A 508 -1.23 -15.97 -9.37
C PHE A 508 -2.61 -16.59 -9.45
N TYR A 509 -3.17 -16.97 -8.30
CA TYR A 509 -4.55 -17.43 -8.23
C TYR A 509 -5.49 -16.28 -8.60
N PHE A 510 -6.31 -16.47 -9.63
CA PHE A 510 -7.24 -15.47 -10.10
C PHE A 510 -8.54 -16.09 -10.61
N ARG A 511 -9.61 -15.30 -10.60
CA ARG A 511 -10.93 -15.71 -11.05
C ARG A 511 -10.91 -16.12 -12.53
N LYS A 512 -11.45 -17.31 -12.85
CA LYS A 512 -11.57 -17.79 -14.25
C LYS A 512 -12.59 -16.99 -15.07
N ASP A 513 -13.77 -16.78 -14.51
CA ASP A 513 -14.88 -16.07 -15.16
C ASP A 513 -15.31 -14.89 -14.29
N PRO A 514 -14.98 -13.64 -14.71
CA PRO A 514 -15.33 -12.46 -13.95
C PRO A 514 -16.78 -12.01 -14.14
N PHE A 515 -17.52 -12.59 -15.10
CA PHE A 515 -18.90 -12.19 -15.35
C PHE A 515 -19.87 -12.95 -14.46
N ALA A 516 -20.91 -12.26 -14.01
CA ALA A 516 -22.01 -12.92 -13.34
C ALA A 516 -22.68 -13.91 -14.31
N ARG A 517 -22.79 -15.19 -13.94
CA ARG A 517 -23.68 -16.12 -14.64
C ARG A 517 -25.10 -15.57 -14.51
N ARG A 518 -25.61 -14.93 -15.58
CA ARG A 518 -27.04 -14.71 -15.71
C ARG A 518 -27.68 -16.06 -15.49
N ARG A 519 -28.54 -16.19 -14.46
CA ARG A 519 -29.46 -17.34 -14.37
C ARG A 519 -30.07 -17.46 -15.75
N GLN A 520 -29.75 -18.52 -16.47
CA GLN A 520 -30.47 -18.84 -17.70
C GLN A 520 -31.93 -18.98 -17.26
N ASN A 521 -32.72 -17.92 -17.48
CA ASN A 521 -34.15 -18.13 -17.66
C ASN A 521 -34.21 -19.11 -18.82
N GLN A 522 -34.59 -20.35 -18.51
CA GLN A 522 -34.96 -21.33 -19.50
C GLN A 522 -36.08 -20.71 -20.34
N GLN A 523 -35.73 -19.98 -21.40
CA GLN A 523 -36.60 -19.82 -22.54
C GLN A 523 -36.59 -21.19 -23.20
N SER A 524 -37.45 -22.06 -22.67
CA SER A 524 -37.86 -23.26 -23.37
C SER A 524 -38.42 -22.83 -24.71
N SER A 525 -37.68 -23.13 -25.77
CA SER A 525 -38.20 -23.26 -27.11
C SER A 525 -39.29 -24.34 -27.10
N SER A 526 -40.54 -23.96 -26.87
CA SER A 526 -41.69 -24.86 -27.00
C SER A 526 -42.42 -24.58 -28.31
N SER A 527 -42.06 -25.36 -29.34
CA SER A 527 -42.98 -25.71 -30.42
C SER A 527 -44.13 -26.56 -29.86
N SER A 528 -45.36 -26.06 -30.04
CA SER A 528 -46.64 -26.80 -30.20
C SER A 528 -46.95 -27.99 -29.28
N ASN A 529 -47.90 -27.84 -28.35
CA ASN A 529 -49.28 -28.36 -28.52
C ASN A 529 -50.18 -28.04 -27.32
N VAL A 530 -51.41 -27.65 -27.64
CA VAL A 530 -52.50 -27.34 -26.71
C VAL A 530 -53.07 -28.64 -26.12
N SER A 531 -53.24 -28.70 -24.80
CA SER A 531 -54.45 -29.27 -24.19
C SER A 531 -54.55 -28.81 -22.73
N SER A 532 -55.68 -28.18 -22.44
CA SER A 532 -56.10 -27.69 -21.14
C SER A 532 -56.45 -28.83 -20.20
N ASN A 533 -55.89 -28.83 -18.99
CA ASN A 533 -56.57 -29.32 -17.80
C ASN A 533 -56.01 -28.66 -16.54
N THR A 534 -56.94 -28.13 -15.76
CA THR A 534 -56.77 -27.43 -14.49
C THR A 534 -56.37 -28.40 -13.36
N SER A 535 -55.30 -28.09 -12.64
CA SER A 535 -55.17 -28.46 -11.22
C SER A 535 -54.23 -27.48 -10.50
N SER A 536 -54.74 -26.91 -9.42
CA SER A 536 -54.04 -26.05 -8.48
C SER A 536 -53.12 -26.91 -7.59
N ALA A 537 -51.82 -26.91 -7.89
CA ALA A 537 -50.79 -27.47 -7.03
C ALA A 537 -49.78 -26.38 -6.66
N HIS A 538 -49.44 -26.28 -5.38
CA HIS A 538 -48.38 -25.42 -4.88
C HIS A 538 -47.06 -25.77 -5.57
N ASN A 539 -46.63 -24.92 -6.51
CA ASN A 539 -45.29 -24.99 -7.08
C ASN A 539 -44.29 -24.41 -6.07
N THR A 540 -43.76 -25.27 -5.19
CA THR A 540 -42.44 -25.02 -4.61
C THR A 540 -41.42 -24.97 -5.75
N PRO A 541 -40.61 -23.90 -5.87
CA PRO A 541 -39.53 -23.87 -6.85
C PRO A 541 -38.62 -25.08 -6.68
N PRO A 542 -38.17 -25.74 -7.75
CA PRO A 542 -37.18 -26.81 -7.62
C PRO A 542 -35.94 -26.27 -6.90
N PRO A 543 -35.26 -27.08 -6.07
CA PRO A 543 -34.02 -26.68 -5.43
C PRO A 543 -33.03 -26.21 -6.51
N SER A 544 -32.37 -25.08 -6.26
CA SER A 544 -31.31 -24.61 -7.16
C SER A 544 -30.26 -25.71 -7.30
N PRO A 545 -29.73 -25.96 -8.52
CA PRO A 545 -28.68 -26.96 -8.69
C PRO A 545 -27.51 -26.64 -7.74
N PRO A 546 -26.85 -27.67 -7.17
CA PRO A 546 -25.73 -27.45 -6.27
C PRO A 546 -24.64 -26.64 -6.98
N LEU A 547 -24.09 -25.65 -6.28
CA LEU A 547 -22.95 -24.87 -6.79
C LEU A 547 -21.76 -25.82 -7.02
N ASN A 548 -20.98 -25.54 -8.06
CA ASN A 548 -19.74 -26.27 -8.30
C ASN A 548 -18.75 -26.08 -7.13
N PRO A 549 -17.75 -26.97 -6.96
CA PRO A 549 -16.66 -26.75 -6.02
C PRO A 549 -15.97 -25.40 -6.23
N VAL A 550 -15.56 -24.74 -5.14
CA VAL A 550 -14.95 -23.40 -5.14
C VAL A 550 -13.69 -23.36 -5.99
N GLU A 551 -12.92 -24.44 -5.95
CA GLU A 551 -11.66 -24.65 -6.67
C GLU A 551 -11.86 -24.62 -8.20
N SER A 552 -13.10 -24.81 -8.67
CA SER A 552 -13.42 -24.69 -10.10
C SER A 552 -13.60 -23.23 -10.56
N GLU A 553 -13.67 -22.26 -9.65
CA GLU A 553 -13.94 -20.85 -9.96
C GLU A 553 -12.68 -20.01 -10.20
N TYR A 554 -11.49 -20.51 -9.85
CA TYR A 554 -10.21 -19.81 -9.99
C TYR A 554 -9.11 -20.71 -10.57
N ASP A 555 -8.06 -20.11 -11.16
CA ASP A 555 -6.86 -20.81 -11.65
C ASP A 555 -5.60 -20.00 -11.36
N LEU A 556 -4.45 -20.62 -11.62
CA LEU A 556 -3.16 -19.93 -11.72
C LEU A 556 -3.01 -19.28 -13.11
N MET A 557 -2.90 -17.96 -13.13
CA MET A 557 -2.72 -17.15 -14.34
C MET A 557 -1.44 -16.33 -14.26
N THR A 558 -0.77 -16.08 -15.39
CA THR A 558 0.33 -15.11 -15.41
C THR A 558 -0.22 -13.69 -15.24
N ILE A 559 0.63 -12.73 -14.84
CA ILE A 559 0.21 -11.32 -14.82
C ILE A 559 -0.23 -10.86 -16.22
N SER A 560 0.43 -11.35 -17.28
CA SER A 560 0.02 -11.06 -18.65
C SER A 560 -1.39 -11.55 -18.95
N ASP A 561 -1.75 -12.77 -18.56
CA ASP A 561 -3.10 -13.30 -18.75
C ASP A 561 -4.13 -12.43 -18.03
N ILE A 562 -3.85 -12.05 -16.77
CA ILE A 562 -4.75 -11.23 -15.95
C ILE A 562 -4.91 -9.82 -16.54
N ILE A 563 -3.84 -9.20 -17.03
CA ILE A 563 -3.86 -7.82 -17.51
C ILE A 563 -4.34 -7.73 -18.98
N ASN A 564 -3.78 -8.57 -19.85
CA ASN A 564 -3.97 -8.50 -21.30
C ASN A 564 -5.03 -9.48 -21.83
N GLY A 565 -5.40 -10.50 -21.05
CA GLY A 565 -6.26 -11.59 -21.48
C GLY A 565 -5.44 -12.85 -21.79
N SER A 566 -6.05 -14.02 -21.59
CA SER A 566 -5.37 -15.29 -21.86
C SER A 566 -5.30 -15.56 -23.36
N ALA A 567 -4.23 -16.22 -23.81
CA ALA A 567 -4.00 -16.51 -25.22
C ALA A 567 -5.11 -17.38 -25.85
N ASP A 568 -5.77 -18.23 -25.05
CA ASP A 568 -6.88 -19.09 -25.47
C ASP A 568 -8.26 -18.39 -25.40
N GLY A 569 -8.31 -17.13 -24.95
CA GLY A 569 -9.53 -16.34 -24.81
C GLY A 569 -10.44 -16.76 -23.65
N THR A 570 -10.00 -17.66 -22.77
CA THR A 570 -10.79 -18.10 -21.61
C THR A 570 -10.95 -17.02 -20.54
N PHE A 571 -9.95 -16.16 -20.36
CA PHE A 571 -10.03 -14.98 -19.51
C PHE A 571 -9.88 -13.71 -20.36
N PRO A 572 -10.80 -12.72 -20.24
CA PRO A 572 -10.83 -11.56 -21.12
C PRO A 572 -9.65 -10.59 -20.92
N GLY A 573 -9.07 -10.51 -19.72
CA GLY A 573 -8.07 -9.50 -19.37
C GLY A 573 -8.67 -8.23 -18.78
N LEU A 574 -8.00 -7.63 -17.77
CA LEU A 574 -8.45 -6.40 -17.14
C LEU A 574 -8.42 -5.19 -18.08
N ILE A 575 -7.41 -5.06 -18.94
CA ILE A 575 -7.35 -3.93 -19.87
C ILE A 575 -8.41 -4.05 -20.98
N PRO A 576 -8.62 -5.22 -21.61
CA PRO A 576 -9.77 -5.40 -22.50
C PRO A 576 -11.13 -5.11 -21.84
N LEU A 577 -11.32 -5.47 -20.56
CA LEU A 577 -12.52 -5.09 -19.80
C LEU A 577 -12.63 -3.57 -19.62
N VAL A 578 -11.55 -2.89 -19.27
CA VAL A 578 -11.52 -1.41 -19.17
C VAL A 578 -11.81 -0.75 -20.51
N GLU A 579 -11.25 -1.25 -21.61
CA GLU A 579 -11.52 -0.73 -22.95
C GLU A 579 -12.96 -0.96 -23.38
N SER A 580 -13.54 -2.11 -23.05
CA SER A 580 -14.96 -2.39 -23.26
C SER A 580 -15.83 -1.40 -22.49
N TYR A 581 -15.48 -1.09 -21.23
CA TYR A 581 -16.15 -0.07 -20.44
C TYR A 581 -16.05 1.30 -21.11
N LEU A 582 -14.86 1.75 -21.49
CA LEU A 582 -14.63 3.02 -22.17
C LEU A 582 -15.40 3.13 -23.51
N ASN A 583 -15.56 2.04 -24.23
CA ASN A 583 -16.34 2.01 -25.48
C ASN A 583 -17.87 2.03 -25.23
N SER A 584 -18.31 1.68 -24.03
CA SER A 584 -19.74 1.69 -23.66
C SER A 584 -20.25 3.05 -23.15
N VAL A 585 -19.33 3.99 -22.89
CA VAL A 585 -19.62 5.32 -22.38
C VAL A 585 -19.19 6.40 -23.38
N ASN A 586 -19.76 7.60 -23.25
CA ASN A 586 -19.42 8.71 -24.14
C ASN A 586 -18.13 9.40 -23.69
N VAL A 587 -16.99 8.99 -24.25
CA VAL A 587 -15.67 9.60 -24.05
C VAL A 587 -15.20 10.21 -25.35
N ASP A 588 -14.74 11.46 -25.34
CA ASP A 588 -14.20 12.09 -26.54
C ASP A 588 -12.90 11.41 -27.01
N VAL A 589 -12.64 11.49 -28.32
CA VAL A 589 -11.54 10.76 -28.98
C VAL A 589 -10.18 11.16 -28.41
N GLU A 590 -9.97 12.44 -28.11
CA GLU A 590 -8.71 12.95 -27.57
C GLU A 590 -8.43 12.36 -26.18
N THR A 591 -9.44 12.36 -25.31
CA THR A 591 -9.36 11.73 -23.99
C THR A 591 -9.11 10.23 -24.12
N ARG A 592 -9.81 9.55 -25.05
CA ARG A 592 -9.63 8.12 -25.29
C ARG A 592 -8.21 7.76 -25.73
N CYS A 593 -7.61 8.56 -26.62
CA CYS A 593 -6.24 8.40 -27.10
C CYS A 593 -5.22 8.62 -25.97
N SER A 594 -5.43 9.62 -25.12
CA SER A 594 -4.56 9.90 -23.98
C SER A 594 -4.59 8.74 -22.97
N LEU A 595 -5.80 8.27 -22.62
CA LEU A 595 -5.96 7.09 -21.75
C LEU A 595 -5.32 5.83 -22.32
N ALA A 596 -5.35 5.64 -23.64
CA ALA A 596 -4.71 4.49 -24.29
C ALA A 596 -3.19 4.45 -24.05
N SER A 597 -2.53 5.60 -23.94
CA SER A 597 -1.09 5.66 -23.68
C SER A 597 -0.74 5.17 -22.26
N TYR A 598 -1.54 5.53 -21.25
CA TYR A 598 -1.39 5.00 -19.90
C TYR A 598 -1.66 3.50 -19.83
N LEU A 599 -2.72 3.02 -20.50
CA LEU A 599 -3.05 1.60 -20.53
C LEU A 599 -1.97 0.77 -21.25
N ASP A 600 -1.36 1.32 -22.31
CA ASP A 600 -0.29 0.65 -23.06
C ASP A 600 0.97 0.41 -22.21
N LEU A 601 1.33 1.33 -21.31
CA LEU A 601 2.40 1.11 -20.33
C LEU A 601 2.15 -0.19 -19.54
N ILE A 602 0.94 -0.34 -19.02
CA ILE A 602 0.55 -1.46 -18.14
C ILE A 602 0.49 -2.76 -18.94
N ARG A 603 -0.05 -2.73 -20.18
CA ARG A 603 -0.04 -3.87 -21.10
C ARG A 603 1.37 -4.41 -21.32
N LYS A 604 2.29 -3.49 -21.63
CA LYS A 604 3.67 -3.81 -22.00
C LYS A 604 4.52 -4.20 -20.80
N ARG A 605 4.25 -3.66 -19.61
CA ARG A 605 4.91 -4.12 -18.38
C ARG A 605 4.46 -5.54 -18.01
N ALA A 606 3.17 -5.82 -18.15
CA ALA A 606 2.61 -7.14 -17.84
C ALA A 606 3.08 -8.27 -18.78
N ASN A 607 3.52 -7.97 -20.00
CA ASN A 607 4.05 -8.96 -20.93
C ASN A 607 5.58 -8.92 -21.10
N GLY A 608 6.28 -8.07 -20.33
CA GLY A 608 7.74 -7.95 -20.35
C GLY A 608 8.32 -7.13 -21.51
N THR A 609 7.49 -6.51 -22.35
CA THR A 609 7.96 -5.56 -23.38
C THR A 609 8.60 -4.33 -22.75
N LEU A 610 8.07 -3.88 -21.60
CA LEU A 610 8.65 -2.84 -20.75
C LEU A 610 9.08 -3.46 -19.42
N TRP A 611 10.14 -2.91 -18.83
CA TRP A 611 10.65 -3.39 -17.55
C TRP A 611 9.87 -2.82 -16.37
N THR A 612 9.89 -3.56 -15.25
CA THR A 612 9.53 -3.02 -13.93
C THR A 612 10.67 -2.13 -13.42
N GLY A 613 10.37 -1.28 -12.44
CA GLY A 613 11.39 -0.46 -11.78
C GLY A 613 12.48 -1.31 -11.14
N ALA A 614 12.11 -2.44 -10.53
CA ALA A 614 13.05 -3.35 -9.88
C ALA A 614 14.02 -3.98 -10.87
N LYS A 615 13.51 -4.46 -12.01
CA LYS A 615 14.37 -4.99 -13.07
C LYS A 615 15.33 -3.92 -13.59
N TRP A 616 14.84 -2.70 -13.84
CA TRP A 616 15.69 -1.62 -14.33
C TRP A 616 16.78 -1.23 -13.32
N ILE A 617 16.46 -1.09 -12.03
CA ILE A 617 17.47 -0.80 -10.99
C ILE A 617 18.53 -1.91 -10.97
N ARG A 618 18.11 -3.19 -11.04
CA ARG A 618 19.03 -4.32 -11.02
C ARG A 618 19.98 -4.31 -12.22
N GLU A 619 19.45 -4.06 -13.42
CA GLU A 619 20.24 -3.96 -14.65
C GLU A 619 21.14 -2.71 -14.67
N PHE A 620 20.68 -1.60 -14.09
CA PHE A 620 21.49 -0.41 -13.88
C PHE A 620 22.72 -0.73 -13.03
N VAL A 621 22.52 -1.41 -11.88
CA VAL A 621 23.63 -1.84 -11.02
C VAL A 621 24.53 -2.84 -11.75
N ALA A 622 23.95 -3.85 -12.41
CA ALA A 622 24.69 -4.91 -13.09
C ALA A 622 25.60 -4.39 -14.22
N SER A 623 25.18 -3.32 -14.89
CA SER A 623 25.93 -2.68 -15.98
C SER A 623 26.86 -1.56 -15.51
N HIS A 624 26.82 -1.19 -14.23
CA HIS A 624 27.60 -0.10 -13.68
C HIS A 624 29.10 -0.45 -13.62
N PRO A 625 30.03 0.39 -14.10
CA PRO A 625 31.47 0.08 -14.13
C PRO A 625 32.09 -0.21 -12.74
N GLY A 626 31.53 0.41 -11.70
CA GLY A 626 31.93 0.20 -10.31
C GLY A 626 31.36 -1.06 -9.63
N TYR A 627 30.45 -1.78 -10.28
CA TYR A 627 29.86 -3.00 -9.72
C TYR A 627 30.78 -4.21 -9.92
N LYS A 628 30.96 -5.00 -8.87
CA LYS A 628 31.95 -6.09 -8.83
C LYS A 628 31.32 -7.48 -8.94
N HIS A 629 30.05 -7.56 -9.32
CA HIS A 629 29.28 -8.81 -9.34
C HIS A 629 29.22 -9.49 -7.98
N ASP A 630 29.30 -8.73 -6.88
CA ASP A 630 29.34 -9.18 -5.49
C ASP A 630 28.07 -8.79 -4.71
N SER A 631 27.04 -8.35 -5.43
CA SER A 631 25.78 -7.81 -4.90
C SER A 631 25.91 -6.55 -4.07
N VAL A 632 27.08 -5.92 -4.01
CA VAL A 632 27.29 -4.67 -3.26
C VAL A 632 26.94 -3.46 -4.13
N VAL A 633 26.10 -2.58 -3.59
CA VAL A 633 25.77 -1.27 -4.15
C VAL A 633 26.61 -0.21 -3.41
N SER A 634 27.66 0.28 -4.07
CA SER A 634 28.59 1.26 -3.52
C SER A 634 28.02 2.69 -3.52
N GLU A 635 28.76 3.63 -2.92
CA GLU A 635 28.41 5.06 -2.89
C GLU A 635 28.29 5.66 -4.28
N GLU A 636 29.25 5.34 -5.14
CA GLU A 636 29.26 5.78 -6.53
C GLU A 636 28.05 5.23 -7.30
N ILE A 637 27.75 3.94 -7.17
CA ILE A 637 26.57 3.32 -7.82
C ILE A 637 25.28 4.00 -7.33
N CYS A 638 25.15 4.24 -6.04
CA CYS A 638 23.98 4.89 -5.47
C CYS A 638 23.82 6.34 -5.94
N TYR A 639 24.92 7.09 -6.01
CA TYR A 639 24.92 8.45 -6.54
C TYR A 639 24.49 8.47 -8.01
N ASP A 640 25.10 7.64 -8.86
CA ASP A 640 24.78 7.59 -10.29
C ASP A 640 23.33 7.10 -10.51
N LEU A 641 22.84 6.17 -9.68
CA LEU A 641 21.43 5.73 -9.69
C LEU A 641 20.48 6.89 -9.35
N VAL A 642 20.77 7.67 -8.30
CA VAL A 642 19.94 8.83 -7.94
C VAL A 642 19.93 9.90 -9.03
N LYS A 643 21.09 10.18 -9.65
CA LYS A 643 21.17 11.09 -10.81
C LYS A 643 20.36 10.57 -12.01
N ALA A 644 20.43 9.27 -12.27
CA ALA A 644 19.68 8.63 -13.35
C ALA A 644 18.16 8.70 -13.12
N VAL A 645 17.71 8.51 -11.87
CA VAL A 645 16.29 8.65 -11.49
C VAL A 645 15.82 10.09 -11.65
N ASP A 646 16.59 11.07 -11.15
CA ASP A 646 16.28 12.50 -11.29
C ASP A 646 16.19 12.93 -12.77
N GLU A 647 17.12 12.46 -13.60
CA GLU A 647 17.06 12.67 -15.06
C GLU A 647 15.82 12.02 -15.69
N MET A 648 15.51 10.79 -15.30
CA MET A 648 14.38 10.01 -15.83
C MET A 648 13.04 10.67 -15.51
N THR A 649 12.88 11.28 -14.34
CA THR A 649 11.67 12.03 -13.95
C THR A 649 11.37 13.17 -14.92
N VAL A 650 12.39 13.79 -15.53
CA VAL A 650 12.22 14.89 -16.49
C VAL A 650 12.17 14.40 -17.94
N LYS A 651 13.07 13.50 -18.31
CA LYS A 651 13.26 13.11 -19.73
C LYS A 651 12.41 11.93 -20.16
N GLU A 652 11.93 11.10 -19.23
CA GLU A 652 11.02 9.98 -19.50
C GLU A 652 11.49 9.05 -20.64
N GLY A 653 12.79 8.77 -20.70
CA GLY A 653 13.39 7.94 -21.74
C GLY A 653 13.27 8.48 -23.18
N LYS A 654 12.82 9.74 -23.36
CA LYS A 654 12.68 10.35 -24.69
C LYS A 654 14.04 10.46 -25.36
N TYR A 655 14.08 10.23 -26.67
CA TYR A 655 15.30 10.29 -27.48
C TYR A 655 16.44 9.35 -27.03
N GLY A 656 16.11 8.23 -26.36
CA GLY A 656 17.11 7.26 -25.89
C GLY A 656 17.82 7.68 -24.61
N THR A 657 17.25 8.64 -23.87
CA THR A 657 17.70 8.99 -22.52
C THR A 657 17.40 7.86 -21.54
N VAL A 658 17.95 7.97 -20.33
CA VAL A 658 17.81 6.97 -19.27
C VAL A 658 16.35 6.63 -18.99
N GLY A 659 16.07 5.33 -18.78
CA GLY A 659 14.73 4.82 -18.46
C GLY A 659 13.85 4.47 -19.67
N TRP A 660 14.38 4.49 -20.90
CA TRP A 660 13.62 4.11 -22.09
C TRP A 660 13.10 2.67 -22.02
N GLU A 661 13.78 1.77 -21.30
CA GLU A 661 13.35 0.39 -21.06
C GLU A 661 12.06 0.29 -20.22
N LEU A 662 11.79 1.25 -19.33
CA LEU A 662 10.56 1.27 -18.51
C LEU A 662 9.38 1.90 -19.25
N LEU A 663 9.63 2.83 -20.17
CA LEU A 663 8.63 3.77 -20.68
C LEU A 663 8.34 3.67 -22.17
N ARG A 664 9.32 3.27 -22.99
CA ARG A 664 9.23 3.33 -24.46
C ARG A 664 9.48 1.99 -25.14
N GLY A 665 10.35 1.16 -24.56
CA GLY A 665 10.79 -0.12 -25.12
C GLY A 665 11.76 0.09 -26.29
N LYS A 666 12.41 -0.99 -26.76
CA LYS A 666 13.31 -0.87 -27.92
C LYS A 666 12.47 -0.40 -29.11
N LYS A 667 12.90 0.68 -29.79
CA LYS A 667 12.40 0.93 -31.15
C LYS A 667 12.84 -0.27 -31.98
N ASN A 668 11.90 -1.15 -32.33
CA ASN A 668 12.12 -2.15 -33.37
C ASN A 668 12.40 -1.45 -34.70
#